data_AF-A0A7C5S2Z6-F1
#
_entry.id   AF-A0A7C5S2Z6-F1
#
_cell.length_a   1.000
_cell.length_b   1.000
_cell.length_c   1.000
_cell.angle_alpha   90.00
_cell.angle_beta   90.00
_cell.angle_gamma   90.00
#
_symmetry.space_group_name_H-M   'P 1'
#
loop_
_entity.id
_entity.type
_entity.pdbx_description
1 polymer ?
#
loop_
_entity_poly.entity_id
_entity_poly.type
_entity_poly.pdbx_seq_one_letter_code
_entity_poly.pdbx_strand_id
1 'polypeptide(L)'
;MRNVLSLIFMLFLCTVVAADSPSNREVSSRRPLADFSKRADIQTIRGDEGVRVDFRSGTVEMPARQAATVTLFSSDAANFSGYDELRLSLECIKEGLTICTWTLTDKEGAASYTYMLDAGMNEIRVPLHNLYRTDASAPIDVTAIRSFSLAFGRMQDTLMLKPVNLELVRYTATPAEVQVFDFGPKDSVWPGAIPVDAGLVYDNTRGYGITTLGAMDKTPRPEFVLFGDVVQAAEIGFSVRVKPGEYEVCAVAFHIAWDGVRDNANYSIEAEGSRVVATALDLQKFLSFDHHYYGADIFFNPKQPVVAQYFGRYYKPHAFTVNVEDGKLDMTFRNCTVAAVMVWPKTINGQMAADAVRDDCFFDVWKKNLRYRAHVRNEAPVEPAPADVERGYSIFSRGIQERLYPEDKPADGEELTSISVRCAPGEHTDVHFAVHPLKDIGILDVSVSQFTGQGGTIPSTVAKIYILKEHLQRASGSHHEAVPTLLVPAKPMEAFAGWNRQYCLVMQMPQDLPAGDYTGRVTIRPENGRPAEIPLTITIRPFLLEEAGASFGMWNNGVMSAHQAGAFGGSEAVELVLVEAEIADQATHGLTGYQFRDAYPIKLDENRLPVLDFSRHDRIAEVMRRHGMGKEISVIGVLGAVNYRLMRWGMKEFSAEFNTAYKHLLEGIVDWAERNGLNMVVYLVDEPRERDIQDWNRNRVDSIK
;
A
#
# COMPACT_ATOMS: atom_id res chain seq x y z
N MET A 1 42.13 3.07 -15.36
CA MET A 1 42.26 3.73 -14.05
C MET A 1 41.61 2.79 -13.03
N ARG A 2 42.23 1.82 -12.34
CA ARG A 2 43.52 1.66 -11.64
C ARG A 2 43.79 2.68 -10.51
N ASN A 3 43.54 2.18 -9.29
CA ASN A 3 44.11 2.49 -7.96
C ASN A 3 43.68 3.84 -7.34
N VAL A 4 43.37 3.97 -6.05
CA VAL A 4 44.09 3.47 -4.86
C VAL A 4 43.12 3.23 -3.67
N LEU A 5 43.36 2.12 -2.96
CA LEU A 5 42.81 1.74 -1.65
C LEU A 5 43.85 2.06 -0.54
N SER A 6 43.36 2.28 0.68
CA SER A 6 43.98 2.01 2.00
C SER A 6 44.79 3.08 2.76
N LEU A 7 44.33 3.38 3.99
CA LEU A 7 45.08 3.45 5.28
C LEU A 7 44.01 3.62 6.41
N ILE A 8 43.60 2.65 7.25
CA ILE A 8 44.21 1.85 8.34
C ILE A 8 44.53 2.61 9.66
N PHE A 9 43.71 2.28 10.68
CA PHE A 9 43.95 2.03 12.12
C PHE A 9 44.58 3.08 13.06
N MET A 10 43.91 3.26 14.22
CA MET A 10 44.60 3.23 15.52
C MET A 10 43.70 2.66 16.65
N LEU A 11 44.22 1.62 17.30
CA LEU A 11 43.76 0.97 18.54
C LEU A 11 44.15 1.81 19.77
N PHE A 12 43.40 1.70 20.87
CA PHE A 12 43.99 1.61 22.22
C PHE A 12 43.15 0.70 23.14
N LEU A 13 43.84 -0.30 23.71
CA LEU A 13 43.43 -1.14 24.85
C LEU A 13 43.40 -0.33 26.15
N CYS A 14 42.56 -0.73 27.12
CA CYS A 14 43.03 -1.04 28.48
C CYS A 14 41.97 -1.78 29.33
N THR A 15 42.51 -2.60 30.23
CA THR A 15 41.90 -3.73 30.97
C THR A 15 41.37 -3.34 32.35
N VAL A 16 40.36 -4.09 32.81
CA VAL A 16 39.87 -4.41 34.18
C VAL A 16 40.65 -3.87 35.39
N VAL A 17 39.94 -3.36 36.44
CA VAL A 17 39.99 -3.78 37.88
C VAL A 17 38.97 -2.97 38.72
N ALA A 18 38.47 -3.62 39.77
CA ALA A 18 37.37 -3.26 40.65
C ALA A 18 37.67 -2.29 41.81
N ALA A 19 36.56 -1.83 42.42
CA ALA A 19 36.31 -1.51 43.84
C ALA A 19 36.39 -0.05 44.37
N ASP A 20 35.36 0.23 45.19
CA ASP A 20 35.18 1.20 46.28
C ASP A 20 34.69 2.65 46.05
N SER A 21 33.54 2.93 46.69
CA SER A 21 32.95 4.23 47.08
C SER A 21 33.81 4.95 48.16
N PRO A 22 33.52 6.17 48.69
CA PRO A 22 32.31 7.02 48.56
C PRO A 22 32.57 8.56 48.43
N SER A 23 31.54 9.36 48.13
CA SER A 23 31.12 10.56 48.91
C SER A 23 30.13 11.48 48.15
N ASN A 24 29.12 11.93 48.90
CA ASN A 24 27.99 12.77 48.53
C ASN A 24 28.33 14.28 48.42
N ARG A 25 27.60 14.99 47.54
CA ARG A 25 26.71 16.18 47.79
C ARG A 25 26.60 17.02 46.51
N GLU A 26 25.45 17.03 45.82
CA GLU A 26 24.22 17.83 46.03
C GLU A 26 24.13 19.06 45.11
N VAL A 27 23.21 19.02 44.13
CA VAL A 27 22.35 20.13 43.65
C VAL A 27 21.05 19.45 43.12
N SER A 28 19.96 19.41 43.90
CA SER A 28 18.78 20.30 43.84
C SER A 28 18.10 20.38 42.46
N SER A 29 16.79 20.20 42.26
CA SER A 29 15.66 19.85 43.13
C SER A 29 14.46 19.50 42.22
N ARG A 30 14.07 18.21 42.15
CA ARG A 30 12.73 17.83 41.67
C ARG A 30 11.78 17.96 42.85
N ARG A 31 10.74 18.80 42.75
CA ARG A 31 9.62 18.74 43.70
C ARG A 31 8.80 17.48 43.42
N PRO A 32 8.57 16.61 44.40
CA PRO A 32 7.64 15.48 44.31
C PRO A 32 6.34 15.82 45.05
N LEU A 33 5.18 15.74 44.38
CA LEU A 33 3.84 15.78 44.99
C LEU A 33 2.87 15.12 44.00
N ALA A 34 1.94 14.22 44.35
CA ALA A 34 1.70 13.46 45.58
C ALA A 34 0.74 12.27 45.25
N ASP A 35 0.97 11.15 45.93
CA ASP A 35 0.05 10.07 46.30
C ASP A 35 -0.74 9.27 45.22
N PHE A 36 -0.02 8.39 44.51
CA PHE A 36 -0.53 7.04 44.23
C PHE A 36 -0.67 6.36 45.59
N SER A 37 -1.87 6.24 46.18
CA SER A 37 -2.02 5.68 47.52
C SER A 37 -1.23 4.38 47.62
N LYS A 38 -0.14 4.44 48.38
CA LYS A 38 1.03 3.60 48.23
C LYS A 38 0.69 2.11 48.25
N ARG A 39 1.38 1.40 47.35
CA ARG A 39 1.39 -0.03 47.08
C ARG A 39 0.20 -0.44 46.20
N ALA A 40 0.53 -0.92 45.01
CA ALA A 40 -0.24 -2.02 44.42
C ALA A 40 -0.18 -3.19 45.41
N ASP A 41 -0.98 -3.11 46.48
CA ASP A 41 -1.43 -4.25 47.23
C ASP A 41 -2.82 -4.61 46.71
N ILE A 42 -2.79 -5.29 45.57
CA ILE A 42 -3.89 -6.08 45.02
C ILE A 42 -4.47 -6.98 46.11
N GLN A 43 -5.74 -6.77 46.50
CA GLN A 43 -6.60 -7.71 47.22
C GLN A 43 -8.11 -7.52 46.86
N THR A 44 -8.55 -8.29 45.86
CA THR A 44 -9.68 -9.27 45.78
C THR A 44 -11.16 -9.01 46.28
N ILE A 45 -12.15 -9.56 45.49
CA ILE A 45 -13.49 -10.17 45.83
C ILE A 45 -14.79 -9.28 45.74
N ARG A 46 -16.00 -9.62 45.19
CA ARG A 46 -16.68 -10.80 44.55
C ARG A 46 -17.90 -10.37 43.69
N GLY A 47 -18.34 -11.24 42.78
CA GLY A 47 -19.67 -11.31 42.13
C GLY A 47 -19.62 -12.31 40.95
N ASP A 48 -20.54 -13.27 40.89
CA ASP A 48 -20.38 -14.59 40.23
C ASP A 48 -20.16 -14.61 38.69
N GLU A 49 -19.49 -15.70 38.27
CA GLU A 49 -19.21 -16.22 36.91
C GLU A 49 -18.19 -15.48 36.02
N GLY A 50 -16.92 -15.92 36.10
CA GLY A 50 -15.84 -15.61 35.17
C GLY A 50 -14.47 -15.61 35.88
N VAL A 51 -13.51 -16.41 35.40
CA VAL A 51 -12.14 -16.48 35.98
C VAL A 51 -11.49 -15.10 35.90
N ARG A 52 -11.14 -14.51 37.06
CA ARG A 52 -10.39 -13.23 37.20
C ARG A 52 -8.95 -13.53 37.58
N VAL A 53 -7.98 -12.92 36.90
CA VAL A 53 -6.54 -13.05 37.19
C VAL A 53 -5.93 -11.68 37.51
N ASP A 54 -5.16 -11.60 38.59
CA ASP A 54 -4.54 -10.39 39.15
C ASP A 54 -3.33 -9.88 38.34
N PHE A 55 -3.27 -8.56 38.10
CA PHE A 55 -2.20 -7.90 37.36
C PHE A 55 -1.06 -7.41 38.28
N ARG A 56 -0.20 -8.33 38.74
CA ARG A 56 1.11 -7.99 39.31
C ARG A 56 2.21 -8.75 38.56
N SER A 57 2.93 -8.06 37.67
CA SER A 57 4.23 -8.47 37.06
C SER A 57 4.42 -9.96 36.68
N GLY A 58 3.34 -10.66 36.35
CA GLY A 58 3.32 -12.10 36.16
C GLY A 58 2.54 -12.46 34.90
N THR A 59 2.96 -13.54 34.25
CA THR A 59 2.25 -14.08 33.10
C THR A 59 0.86 -14.54 33.51
N VAL A 60 -0.16 -14.08 32.79
CA VAL A 60 -1.56 -14.42 32.95
C VAL A 60 -1.88 -15.60 32.05
N GLU A 61 -2.22 -16.73 32.66
CA GLU A 61 -2.69 -17.92 31.97
C GLU A 61 -4.22 -17.93 31.92
N MET A 62 -4.76 -18.11 30.72
CA MET A 62 -6.20 -18.17 30.47
C MET A 62 -6.51 -19.54 29.87
N PRO A 63 -7.37 -20.35 30.51
CA PRO A 63 -7.57 -21.74 30.13
C PRO A 63 -8.27 -21.87 28.78
N ALA A 64 -7.87 -22.90 28.03
CA ALA A 64 -8.54 -23.31 26.81
C ALA A 64 -10.06 -23.49 26.99
N ARG A 65 -10.81 -23.18 25.93
CA ARG A 65 -12.27 -23.37 25.79
C ARG A 65 -13.12 -22.57 26.78
N GLN A 66 -12.58 -21.51 27.36
CA GLN A 66 -13.32 -20.56 28.20
C GLN A 66 -13.17 -19.15 27.64
N ALA A 67 -14.22 -18.33 27.82
CA ALA A 67 -14.09 -16.88 27.69
C ALA A 67 -13.50 -16.35 29.00
N ALA A 68 -12.72 -15.28 28.94
CA ALA A 68 -12.17 -14.70 30.14
C ALA A 68 -11.91 -13.21 29.97
N THR A 69 -12.01 -12.48 31.07
CA THR A 69 -11.82 -11.03 31.10
C THR A 69 -10.73 -10.69 32.08
N VAL A 70 -9.85 -9.83 31.62
CA VAL A 70 -8.64 -9.42 32.29
C VAL A 70 -8.77 -7.94 32.62
N THR A 71 -9.00 -7.60 33.89
CA THR A 71 -9.07 -6.21 34.32
C THR A 71 -7.66 -5.71 34.63
N LEU A 72 -7.20 -4.74 33.85
CA LEU A 72 -5.85 -4.17 33.93
C LEU A 72 -5.74 -3.12 35.04
N PHE A 73 -6.82 -2.35 35.25
CA PHE A 73 -6.99 -1.55 36.46
C PHE A 73 -8.49 -1.35 36.78
N SER A 74 -8.76 -1.01 38.04
CA SER A 74 -10.06 -0.56 38.53
C SER A 74 -9.89 0.59 39.51
N SER A 75 -10.78 1.58 39.48
CA SER A 75 -10.77 2.76 40.34
C SER A 75 -12.20 3.24 40.65
N ASP A 76 -12.35 4.00 41.73
CA ASP A 76 -13.60 4.68 42.08
C ASP A 76 -13.86 5.95 41.26
N ALA A 77 -12.85 6.57 40.65
CA ALA A 77 -12.97 7.68 39.70
C ALA A 77 -11.57 8.16 39.36
N ALA A 78 -10.86 7.42 38.51
CA ALA A 78 -9.55 7.86 38.04
C ALA A 78 -9.74 9.03 37.05
N ASN A 79 -9.05 10.13 37.30
CA ASN A 79 -9.10 11.30 36.42
C ASN A 79 -7.95 11.24 35.40
N PHE A 80 -8.32 11.05 34.13
CA PHE A 80 -7.42 11.00 32.98
C PHE A 80 -7.44 12.29 32.15
N SER A 81 -8.17 13.33 32.55
CA SER A 81 -8.39 14.55 31.75
C SER A 81 -7.15 15.41 31.49
N GLY A 82 -6.01 15.05 32.08
CA GLY A 82 -4.71 15.68 31.83
C GLY A 82 -3.82 14.93 30.85
N TYR A 83 -4.32 13.87 30.23
CA TYR A 83 -3.59 12.94 29.36
C TYR A 83 -4.33 12.75 28.04
N ASP A 84 -3.59 12.39 27.01
CA ASP A 84 -4.10 12.28 25.63
C ASP A 84 -4.30 10.81 25.23
N GLU A 85 -3.50 9.90 25.79
CA GLU A 85 -3.51 8.48 25.43
C GLU A 85 -3.35 7.59 26.68
N LEU A 86 -4.06 6.48 26.72
CA LEU A 86 -3.78 5.33 27.59
C LEU A 86 -3.07 4.25 26.77
N ARG A 87 -1.86 3.87 27.18
CA ARG A 87 -1.02 2.91 26.45
C ARG A 87 -0.74 1.68 27.28
N LEU A 88 -0.99 0.50 26.70
CA LEU A 88 -0.69 -0.81 27.27
C LEU A 88 0.30 -1.54 26.39
N SER A 89 1.48 -1.84 26.93
CA SER A 89 2.44 -2.76 26.31
C SER A 89 2.30 -4.15 26.94
N LEU A 90 2.19 -5.21 26.14
CA LEU A 90 2.07 -6.58 26.62
C LEU A 90 2.68 -7.59 25.63
N GLU A 91 3.16 -8.71 26.13
CA GLU A 91 3.66 -9.84 25.34
C GLU A 91 2.58 -10.94 25.29
N CYS A 92 2.13 -11.35 24.11
CA CYS A 92 1.25 -12.51 23.94
C CYS A 92 2.11 -13.72 23.55
N ILE A 93 2.21 -14.69 24.45
CA ILE A 93 3.11 -15.85 24.29
C ILE A 93 2.48 -16.92 23.38
N LYS A 94 1.16 -16.90 23.22
CA LYS A 94 0.46 -17.84 22.35
C LYS A 94 0.87 -17.60 20.89
N GLU A 95 1.23 -18.68 20.19
CA GLU A 95 1.45 -18.65 18.75
C GLU A 95 0.14 -18.36 18.00
N GLY A 96 0.22 -17.50 17.00
CA GLY A 96 -0.94 -17.08 16.22
C GLY A 96 -1.82 -16.04 16.92
N LEU A 97 -2.83 -15.60 16.18
CA LEU A 97 -3.65 -14.44 16.53
C LEU A 97 -4.59 -14.71 17.72
N THR A 98 -4.65 -13.77 18.65
CA THR A 98 -5.59 -13.78 19.77
C THR A 98 -6.50 -12.56 19.72
N ILE A 99 -7.81 -12.76 19.73
CA ILE A 99 -8.77 -11.65 19.72
C ILE A 99 -9.16 -11.31 21.15
N CYS A 100 -9.04 -10.03 21.50
CA CYS A 100 -9.59 -9.45 22.70
C CYS A 100 -10.48 -8.25 22.39
N THR A 101 -11.24 -7.80 23.37
CA THR A 101 -11.96 -6.54 23.33
C THR A 101 -11.45 -5.73 24.48
N TRP A 102 -10.72 -4.66 24.19
CA TRP A 102 -10.41 -3.73 25.26
C TRP A 102 -11.66 -2.91 25.57
N THR A 103 -11.89 -2.63 26.85
CA THR A 103 -13.03 -1.85 27.32
C THR A 103 -12.56 -0.84 28.34
N LEU A 104 -12.75 0.45 28.04
CA LEU A 104 -12.55 1.56 28.98
C LEU A 104 -13.92 2.02 29.48
N THR A 105 -14.11 2.00 30.80
CA THR A 105 -15.42 2.26 31.44
C THR A 105 -15.36 3.52 32.28
N ASP A 106 -16.32 4.42 32.14
CA ASP A 106 -16.55 5.57 33.02
C ASP A 106 -17.71 5.28 34.01
N LYS A 107 -18.24 6.31 34.66
CA LYS A 107 -19.36 6.16 35.62
C LYS A 107 -20.72 5.84 34.98
N GLU A 108 -20.89 6.09 33.67
CA GLU A 108 -22.17 6.08 32.94
C GLU A 108 -22.20 5.08 31.77
N GLY A 109 -21.05 4.59 31.30
CA GLY A 109 -20.95 3.67 30.18
C GLY A 109 -19.53 3.22 29.87
N ALA A 110 -19.38 2.54 28.73
CA ALA A 110 -18.10 1.99 28.31
C ALA A 110 -17.87 2.15 26.82
N ALA A 111 -16.60 2.34 26.46
CA ALA A 111 -16.11 2.27 25.10
C ALA A 111 -15.37 0.95 24.94
N SER A 112 -15.87 0.11 24.04
CA SER A 112 -15.35 -1.24 23.79
C SER A 112 -14.94 -1.38 22.34
N TYR A 113 -13.71 -1.82 22.10
CA TYR A 113 -13.22 -2.08 20.75
C TYR A 113 -12.45 -3.39 20.69
N THR A 114 -12.72 -4.15 19.63
CA THR A 114 -12.02 -5.40 19.36
C THR A 114 -10.58 -5.12 18.95
N TYR A 115 -9.66 -5.62 19.75
CA TYR A 115 -8.21 -5.57 19.55
C TYR A 115 -7.69 -6.98 19.29
N MET A 116 -6.66 -7.12 18.48
CA MET A 116 -6.03 -8.41 18.23
C MET A 116 -4.60 -8.36 18.72
N LEU A 117 -4.22 -9.34 19.53
CA LEU A 117 -2.87 -9.54 20.03
C LEU A 117 -2.15 -10.49 19.09
N ASP A 118 -1.05 -10.02 18.51
CA ASP A 118 -0.08 -10.83 17.76
C ASP A 118 0.79 -11.63 18.73
N ALA A 119 1.39 -12.72 18.28
CA ALA A 119 2.41 -13.40 19.07
C ALA A 119 3.61 -12.45 19.31
N GLY A 120 4.13 -12.41 20.53
CA GLY A 120 5.20 -11.50 20.95
C GLY A 120 4.67 -10.15 21.47
N MET A 121 5.47 -9.09 21.30
CA MET A 121 5.20 -7.78 21.87
C MET A 121 4.09 -7.03 21.13
N ASN A 122 3.14 -6.51 21.89
CA ASN A 122 2.01 -5.72 21.44
C ASN A 122 1.95 -4.39 22.20
N GLU A 123 1.43 -3.35 21.55
CA GLU A 123 1.16 -2.05 22.17
C GLU A 123 -0.26 -1.60 21.80
N ILE A 124 -1.18 -1.63 22.78
CA ILE A 124 -2.53 -1.08 22.66
C ILE A 124 -2.47 0.40 23.02
N ARG A 125 -2.87 1.27 22.09
CA ARG A 125 -3.01 2.72 22.32
C ARG A 125 -4.49 3.07 22.28
N VAL A 126 -4.97 3.74 23.32
CA VAL A 126 -6.35 4.21 23.43
C VAL A 126 -6.33 5.73 23.52
N PRO A 127 -6.74 6.46 22.47
CA PRO A 127 -6.91 7.90 22.57
C PRO A 127 -8.00 8.19 23.60
N LEU A 128 -7.73 9.15 24.48
CA LEU A 128 -8.65 9.60 25.53
C LEU A 128 -9.61 10.68 25.00
N HIS A 129 -9.37 11.17 23.79
CA HIS A 129 -10.25 12.05 23.06
C HIS A 129 -11.06 11.30 21.99
N ASN A 130 -12.20 11.86 21.58
CA ASN A 130 -13.11 11.26 20.59
C ASN A 130 -13.48 9.80 20.85
N LEU A 131 -13.40 9.38 22.12
CA LEU A 131 -13.79 8.07 22.56
C LEU A 131 -15.27 8.10 22.95
N TYR A 132 -16.10 7.50 22.10
CA TYR A 132 -17.54 7.37 22.35
C TYR A 132 -17.87 6.03 22.96
N ARG A 133 -18.96 6.01 23.74
CA ARG A 133 -19.60 4.78 24.21
C ARG A 133 -19.94 3.89 23.03
N THR A 134 -19.96 2.58 23.26
CA THR A 134 -20.15 1.56 22.20
C THR A 134 -21.46 1.75 21.41
N ASP A 135 -22.47 2.38 22.00
CA ASP A 135 -23.75 2.72 21.37
C ASP A 135 -23.77 4.09 20.67
N ALA A 136 -22.62 4.77 20.63
CA ALA A 136 -22.43 6.13 20.12
C ALA A 136 -23.31 7.20 20.80
N SER A 137 -23.87 6.92 21.99
CA SER A 137 -24.81 7.83 22.66
C SER A 137 -24.15 9.08 23.24
N ALA A 138 -22.90 8.95 23.71
CA ALA A 138 -22.16 10.02 24.39
C ALA A 138 -20.65 9.72 24.40
N PRO A 139 -19.80 10.75 24.57
CA PRO A 139 -18.37 10.56 24.84
C PRO A 139 -18.12 9.93 26.21
N ILE A 140 -16.97 9.29 26.36
CA ILE A 140 -16.48 8.78 27.64
C ILE A 140 -16.01 9.94 28.53
N ASP A 141 -16.49 9.97 29.77
CA ASP A 141 -16.06 10.92 30.81
C ASP A 141 -14.69 10.52 31.38
N VAL A 142 -13.64 11.02 30.73
CA VAL A 142 -12.25 10.77 31.13
C VAL A 142 -11.88 11.37 32.49
N THR A 143 -12.74 12.18 33.12
CA THR A 143 -12.49 12.68 34.49
C THR A 143 -12.84 11.64 35.57
N ALA A 144 -13.58 10.59 35.21
CA ALA A 144 -14.15 9.62 36.15
C ALA A 144 -14.08 8.17 35.64
N ILE A 145 -12.90 7.75 35.17
CA ILE A 145 -12.67 6.39 34.66
C ILE A 145 -12.71 5.37 35.79
N ARG A 146 -13.44 4.27 35.57
CA ARG A 146 -13.67 3.18 36.51
C ARG A 146 -12.81 1.97 36.24
N SER A 147 -12.57 1.61 34.99
CA SER A 147 -11.76 0.42 34.67
C SER A 147 -11.25 0.41 33.24
N PHE A 148 -10.16 -0.34 33.05
CA PHE A 148 -9.73 -0.80 31.73
C PHE A 148 -9.53 -2.30 31.77
N SER A 149 -10.09 -3.00 30.80
CA SER A 149 -10.06 -4.46 30.75
C SER A 149 -9.89 -4.98 29.32
N LEU A 150 -9.38 -6.21 29.20
CA LEU A 150 -9.32 -6.98 27.96
C LEU A 150 -10.24 -8.21 28.11
N ALA A 151 -11.26 -8.31 27.28
CA ALA A 151 -12.17 -9.47 27.25
C ALA A 151 -11.84 -10.38 26.08
N PHE A 152 -11.72 -11.68 26.31
CA PHE A 152 -11.37 -12.69 25.32
C PHE A 152 -12.55 -13.65 25.14
N GLY A 153 -12.86 -13.95 23.88
CA GLY A 153 -13.86 -14.96 23.54
C GLY A 153 -13.38 -16.37 23.90
N ARG A 154 -14.22 -17.37 23.60
CA ARG A 154 -13.87 -18.77 23.82
C ARG A 154 -12.74 -19.21 22.87
N MET A 155 -11.56 -19.50 23.40
CA MET A 155 -10.38 -19.90 22.61
C MET A 155 -10.22 -21.43 22.56
N GLN A 156 -9.57 -21.99 21.53
CA GLN A 156 -9.30 -23.43 21.47
C GLN A 156 -8.14 -23.84 22.39
N ASP A 157 -7.11 -23.01 22.46
CA ASP A 157 -5.89 -23.25 23.23
C ASP A 157 -5.80 -22.30 24.44
N THR A 158 -4.88 -22.62 25.35
CA THR A 158 -4.51 -21.74 26.47
C THR A 158 -3.86 -20.47 25.93
N LEU A 159 -4.26 -19.32 26.48
CA LEU A 159 -3.65 -18.03 26.17
C LEU A 159 -2.75 -17.59 27.33
N MET A 160 -1.55 -17.15 26.99
CA MET A 160 -0.56 -16.65 27.93
C MET A 160 -0.21 -15.20 27.60
N LEU A 161 -0.50 -14.28 28.51
CA LEU A 161 -0.21 -12.85 28.35
C LEU A 161 0.73 -12.36 29.43
N LYS A 162 1.80 -11.67 29.05
CA LYS A 162 2.73 -11.04 29.99
C LYS A 162 2.66 -9.52 29.80
N PRO A 163 1.91 -8.80 30.65
CA PRO A 163 1.89 -7.35 30.58
C PRO A 163 3.28 -6.79 30.88
N VAL A 164 3.67 -5.80 30.09
CA VAL A 164 4.98 -5.13 30.20
C VAL A 164 4.82 -3.76 30.86
N ASN A 165 3.84 -2.96 30.42
CA ASN A 165 3.61 -1.62 30.97
C ASN A 165 2.17 -1.14 30.72
N LEU A 166 1.63 -0.32 31.62
CA LEU A 166 0.40 0.45 31.40
C LEU A 166 0.66 1.90 31.83
N GLU A 167 0.60 2.83 30.89
CA GLU A 167 0.96 4.24 31.09
C GLU A 167 -0.11 5.20 30.55
N LEU A 168 -0.29 6.31 31.27
CA LEU A 168 -1.01 7.47 30.76
C LEU A 168 0.01 8.40 30.12
N VAL A 169 -0.19 8.68 28.84
CA VAL A 169 0.69 9.50 28.03
C VAL A 169 0.03 10.85 27.87
N ARG A 170 0.77 11.89 28.24
CA ARG A 170 0.45 13.27 27.89
C ARG A 170 1.46 13.70 26.86
N TYR A 171 1.02 13.97 25.65
CA TYR A 171 1.81 14.76 24.71
C TYR A 171 1.94 16.15 25.34
N THR A 172 3.14 16.72 25.42
CA THR A 172 3.34 18.04 26.04
C THR A 172 2.30 19.01 25.51
N ALA A 173 1.41 19.51 26.36
CA ALA A 173 0.23 20.27 25.93
C ALA A 173 0.58 21.16 24.75
N THR A 174 -0.09 20.94 23.62
CA THR A 174 0.10 21.73 22.40
C THR A 174 0.15 23.20 22.83
N PRO A 175 1.31 23.88 22.66
CA PRO A 175 1.45 25.24 23.16
C PRO A 175 0.29 26.09 22.66
N ALA A 176 -0.22 27.01 23.48
CA ALA A 176 -1.40 27.81 23.12
C ALA A 176 -1.19 28.62 21.84
N GLU A 177 0.06 28.82 21.44
CA GLU A 177 0.50 29.49 20.23
C GLU A 177 0.46 28.61 18.97
N VAL A 178 0.23 27.30 19.09
CA VAL A 178 -0.02 26.41 17.96
C VAL A 178 -1.51 26.45 17.61
N GLN A 179 -1.81 26.77 16.36
CA GLN A 179 -3.17 26.79 15.84
C GLN A 179 -3.31 25.65 14.82
N VAL A 180 -4.31 24.79 15.03
CA VAL A 180 -4.62 23.65 14.15
C VAL A 180 -5.97 23.93 13.50
N PHE A 181 -6.00 24.02 12.17
CA PHE A 181 -7.20 24.23 11.37
C PHE A 181 -7.56 22.95 10.64
N ASP A 182 -8.80 22.51 10.81
CA ASP A 182 -9.39 21.31 10.20
C ASP A 182 -10.35 21.75 9.09
N PHE A 183 -10.08 21.38 7.85
CA PHE A 183 -10.83 21.85 6.69
C PHE A 183 -11.88 20.83 6.27
N GLY A 184 -13.16 21.21 6.30
CA GLY A 184 -14.25 20.32 5.89
C GLY A 184 -15.59 20.65 6.59
N PRO A 185 -16.59 19.75 6.50
CA PRO A 185 -17.89 19.94 7.13
C PRO A 185 -17.80 20.18 8.64
N LYS A 186 -18.69 21.01 9.18
CA LYS A 186 -18.68 21.54 10.57
C LYS A 186 -18.70 20.50 11.70
N ASP A 187 -19.00 19.24 11.41
CA ASP A 187 -19.35 18.22 12.41
C ASP A 187 -18.20 17.25 12.72
N SER A 188 -17.11 17.27 11.96
CA SER A 188 -15.90 16.49 12.20
C SER A 188 -14.83 17.46 12.69
N VAL A 189 -14.49 17.38 13.98
CA VAL A 189 -13.52 18.29 14.60
C VAL A 189 -12.59 17.47 15.47
N TRP A 190 -11.29 17.50 15.18
CA TRP A 190 -10.29 16.93 16.07
C TRP A 190 -10.19 17.77 17.36
N PRO A 191 -9.86 17.17 18.50
CA PRO A 191 -9.81 17.90 19.76
C PRO A 191 -8.79 19.05 19.70
N GLY A 192 -9.25 20.26 19.99
CA GLY A 192 -8.42 21.47 19.94
C GLY A 192 -8.18 22.02 18.54
N ALA A 193 -8.69 21.37 17.49
CA ALA A 193 -8.68 21.92 16.14
C ALA A 193 -9.81 22.93 15.92
N ILE A 194 -9.58 23.86 15.00
CA ILE A 194 -10.48 24.95 14.62
C ILE A 194 -11.12 24.57 13.27
N PRO A 195 -12.46 24.38 13.19
CA PRO A 195 -13.10 24.00 11.94
C PRO A 195 -13.09 25.14 10.91
N VAL A 196 -12.85 24.78 9.65
CA VAL A 196 -12.85 25.66 8.48
C VAL A 196 -13.64 25.02 7.35
N ASP A 197 -14.95 25.28 7.30
CA ASP A 197 -15.80 24.88 6.18
C ASP A 197 -15.67 25.83 4.98
N ALA A 198 -16.08 25.37 3.79
CA ALA A 198 -16.02 26.12 2.55
C ALA A 198 -16.78 27.46 2.57
N GLY A 199 -17.77 27.61 3.45
CA GLY A 199 -18.54 28.83 3.65
C GLY A 199 -17.96 29.78 4.71
N LEU A 200 -16.88 29.41 5.38
CA LEU A 200 -16.29 30.18 6.48
C LEU A 200 -15.45 31.35 5.97
N VAL A 201 -16.11 32.38 5.45
CA VAL A 201 -15.45 33.60 4.95
C VAL A 201 -14.64 34.27 6.06
N TYR A 202 -13.44 34.73 5.72
CA TYR A 202 -12.56 35.47 6.61
C TYR A 202 -13.28 36.66 7.25
N ASP A 203 -13.15 36.75 8.57
CA ASP A 203 -13.68 37.86 9.35
C ASP A 203 -12.58 38.43 10.27
N ASN A 204 -12.48 39.77 10.32
CA ASN A 204 -11.44 40.46 11.08
C ASN A 204 -11.55 40.24 12.59
N THR A 205 -12.76 40.01 13.10
CA THR A 205 -13.05 39.81 14.53
C THR A 205 -12.65 38.41 14.95
N ARG A 206 -13.02 37.41 14.14
CA ARG A 206 -12.64 36.00 14.32
C ARG A 206 -11.14 35.80 14.09
N GLY A 207 -10.57 36.55 13.15
CA GLY A 207 -9.16 36.53 12.81
C GLY A 207 -8.77 35.42 11.84
N TYR A 208 -9.67 34.58 11.34
CA TYR A 208 -9.35 33.55 10.35
C TYR A 208 -10.54 33.25 9.43
N GLY A 209 -10.26 32.58 8.31
CA GLY A 209 -11.26 32.07 7.36
C GLY A 209 -10.79 32.09 5.91
N ILE A 210 -11.69 31.65 5.02
CA ILE A 210 -11.47 31.57 3.57
C ILE A 210 -11.59 32.97 2.95
N THR A 211 -10.65 33.32 2.07
CA THR A 211 -10.60 34.62 1.38
C THR A 211 -10.99 34.57 -0.10
N THR A 212 -11.14 33.37 -0.68
CA THR A 212 -11.66 33.19 -2.04
C THR A 212 -13.09 32.65 -2.05
N LEU A 213 -13.80 32.82 -3.16
CA LEU A 213 -15.15 32.27 -3.36
C LEU A 213 -15.08 30.99 -4.20
N GLY A 214 -16.10 30.13 -4.07
CA GLY A 214 -16.26 28.94 -4.92
C GLY A 214 -15.56 27.67 -4.41
N ALA A 215 -15.09 27.68 -3.16
CA ALA A 215 -14.70 26.47 -2.46
C ALA A 215 -15.94 25.60 -2.16
N MET A 216 -15.73 24.29 -2.06
CA MET A 216 -16.77 23.33 -1.68
C MET A 216 -16.24 22.33 -0.66
N ASP A 217 -17.07 21.98 0.31
CA ASP A 217 -16.80 20.88 1.22
C ASP A 217 -16.96 19.55 0.47
N LYS A 218 -16.12 18.59 0.79
CA LYS A 218 -16.19 17.24 0.24
C LYS A 218 -15.79 16.23 1.31
N THR A 219 -16.37 15.05 1.19
CA THR A 219 -16.04 13.91 2.05
C THR A 219 -15.56 12.75 1.19
N PRO A 220 -14.34 12.80 0.62
CA PRO A 220 -13.91 11.85 -0.40
C PRO A 220 -13.64 10.46 0.17
N ARG A 221 -13.31 10.38 1.47
CA ARG A 221 -12.96 9.14 2.16
C ARG A 221 -13.52 9.15 3.60
N PRO A 222 -14.86 9.08 3.79
CA PRO A 222 -15.50 9.18 5.12
C PRO A 222 -14.95 8.18 6.16
N GLU A 223 -14.27 7.13 5.71
CA GLU A 223 -13.57 6.17 6.55
C GLU A 223 -12.36 6.76 7.32
N PHE A 224 -11.72 7.84 6.85
CA PHE A 224 -10.54 8.47 7.46
C PHE A 224 -10.90 9.79 8.15
N VAL A 225 -10.35 10.07 9.32
CA VAL A 225 -10.71 11.29 10.07
C VAL A 225 -10.11 12.58 9.48
N LEU A 226 -8.90 12.53 8.90
CA LEU A 226 -8.29 13.69 8.24
C LEU A 226 -8.54 13.77 6.74
N PHE A 227 -8.58 12.63 6.06
CA PHE A 227 -8.81 12.59 4.60
C PHE A 227 -10.29 12.47 4.27
N GLY A 228 -11.12 12.26 5.29
CA GLY A 228 -12.56 12.12 5.13
C GLY A 228 -13.27 13.43 5.01
N ASP A 229 -12.68 14.55 5.40
CA ASP A 229 -13.29 15.87 5.35
C ASP A 229 -12.27 16.85 4.80
N VAL A 230 -12.64 17.56 3.74
CA VAL A 230 -11.74 18.45 3.01
C VAL A 230 -12.49 19.63 2.42
N VAL A 231 -11.76 20.73 2.19
CA VAL A 231 -12.20 21.83 1.33
C VAL A 231 -11.48 21.74 -0.01
N GLN A 232 -12.23 21.88 -1.10
CA GLN A 232 -11.75 21.68 -2.46
C GLN A 232 -12.10 22.88 -3.35
N ALA A 233 -11.13 23.39 -4.12
CA ALA A 233 -11.36 24.37 -5.17
C ALA A 233 -10.19 24.43 -6.15
N ALA A 234 -10.40 25.05 -7.32
CA ALA A 234 -9.29 25.44 -8.20
C ALA A 234 -8.36 26.45 -7.52
N GLU A 235 -8.89 27.28 -6.62
CA GLU A 235 -8.13 28.20 -5.79
C GLU A 235 -8.80 28.40 -4.42
N ILE A 236 -8.08 28.12 -3.34
CA ILE A 236 -8.52 28.35 -1.96
C ILE A 236 -7.58 29.39 -1.35
N GLY A 237 -8.09 30.56 -1.01
CA GLY A 237 -7.40 31.51 -0.15
C GLY A 237 -7.77 31.24 1.30
N PHE A 238 -6.79 31.21 2.19
CA PHE A 238 -6.99 31.07 3.63
C PHE A 238 -6.10 32.07 4.36
N SER A 239 -6.68 32.74 5.35
CA SER A 239 -5.95 33.72 6.15
C SER A 239 -6.15 33.47 7.64
N VAL A 240 -5.12 33.77 8.42
CA VAL A 240 -5.15 33.69 9.89
C VAL A 240 -4.36 34.83 10.53
N ARG A 241 -4.93 35.46 11.54
CA ARG A 241 -4.33 36.54 12.32
C ARG A 241 -3.32 35.94 13.29
N VAL A 242 -2.09 36.41 13.18
CA VAL A 242 -0.98 36.01 14.05
C VAL A 242 -0.20 37.25 14.46
N LYS A 243 0.75 37.14 15.41
CA LYS A 243 1.64 38.27 15.70
C LYS A 243 2.69 38.37 14.58
N PRO A 244 3.19 39.57 14.25
CA PRO A 244 4.33 39.67 13.35
C PRO A 244 5.52 38.82 13.83
N GLY A 245 6.18 38.10 12.92
CA GLY A 245 7.31 37.22 13.23
C GLY A 245 7.44 36.01 12.29
N GLU A 246 8.41 35.14 12.58
CA GLU A 246 8.63 33.89 11.83
C GLU A 246 7.75 32.75 12.37
N TYR A 247 7.11 32.03 11.46
CA TYR A 247 6.24 30.89 11.73
C TYR A 247 6.68 29.66 10.93
N GLU A 248 6.48 28.50 11.54
CA GLU A 248 6.45 27.23 10.83
C GLU A 248 4.99 26.88 10.54
N VAL A 249 4.77 26.37 9.33
CA VAL A 249 3.46 25.96 8.83
C VAL A 249 3.56 24.54 8.32
N CYS A 250 2.60 23.72 8.72
CA CYS A 250 2.41 22.36 8.23
C CYS A 250 1.02 22.26 7.59
N ALA A 251 0.97 22.06 6.27
CA ALA A 251 -0.26 21.95 5.52
C ALA A 251 -0.46 20.53 4.97
N VAL A 252 -1.60 19.92 5.25
CA VAL A 252 -2.02 18.67 4.61
C VAL A 252 -2.90 19.03 3.43
N ALA A 253 -2.31 19.03 2.23
CA ALA A 253 -2.99 19.35 0.98
C ALA A 253 -2.44 18.50 -0.16
N PHE A 254 -3.32 18.16 -1.10
CA PHE A 254 -3.06 17.29 -2.24
C PHE A 254 -3.85 17.79 -3.46
N HIS A 255 -3.58 17.26 -4.65
CA HIS A 255 -4.21 17.76 -5.87
C HIS A 255 -5.74 17.61 -5.87
N ILE A 256 -6.45 18.51 -6.54
CA ILE A 256 -7.92 18.51 -6.65
C ILE A 256 -8.48 17.20 -7.25
N ALA A 257 -7.75 16.57 -8.17
CA ALA A 257 -8.14 15.30 -8.76
C ALA A 257 -7.73 14.05 -7.93
N TRP A 258 -7.29 14.23 -6.68
CA TRP A 258 -6.94 13.12 -5.80
C TRP A 258 -8.17 12.25 -5.50
N ASP A 259 -8.02 10.95 -5.69
CA ASP A 259 -9.07 9.94 -5.54
C ASP A 259 -8.79 8.97 -4.39
N GLY A 260 -7.94 9.35 -3.43
CA GLY A 260 -7.64 8.55 -2.24
C GLY A 260 -6.23 7.98 -2.17
N VAL A 261 -5.44 8.09 -3.25
CA VAL A 261 -4.16 7.36 -3.31
C VAL A 261 -3.00 8.19 -3.88
N ARG A 262 -3.21 9.11 -4.83
CA ARG A 262 -2.11 9.71 -5.63
C ARG A 262 -2.34 11.14 -6.10
N ASP A 263 -1.30 11.97 -6.01
CA ASP A 263 -1.22 13.26 -6.70
C ASP A 263 -0.87 13.02 -8.17
N ASN A 264 -1.84 13.18 -9.06
CA ASN A 264 -1.65 12.88 -10.48
C ASN A 264 -1.46 14.14 -11.35
N ALA A 265 -1.29 15.31 -10.74
CA ALA A 265 -1.16 16.58 -11.45
C ALA A 265 -0.53 17.68 -10.58
N ASN A 266 -0.27 18.82 -11.22
CA ASN A 266 0.40 19.97 -10.61
C ASN A 266 -0.54 20.78 -9.72
N TYR A 267 -0.05 21.15 -8.54
CA TYR A 267 -0.66 22.07 -7.59
C TYR A 267 0.42 22.92 -6.90
N SER A 268 -0.01 23.99 -6.23
CA SER A 268 0.92 24.85 -5.49
C SER A 268 0.29 25.44 -4.25
N ILE A 269 1.16 25.78 -3.30
CA ILE A 269 0.83 26.56 -2.11
C ILE A 269 1.70 27.81 -2.14
N GLU A 270 1.05 28.96 -2.05
CA GLU A 270 1.65 30.27 -1.84
C GLU A 270 1.37 30.69 -0.40
N ALA A 271 2.36 31.30 0.26
CA ALA A 271 2.21 31.91 1.58
C ALA A 271 2.98 33.23 1.60
N GLU A 272 2.38 34.30 2.12
CA GLU A 272 2.97 35.66 2.13
C GLU A 272 3.45 36.10 0.74
N GLY A 273 2.66 35.80 -0.30
CA GLY A 273 2.99 36.11 -1.70
C GLY A 273 4.15 35.30 -2.30
N SER A 274 4.73 34.36 -1.55
CA SER A 274 5.82 33.50 -1.99
C SER A 274 5.33 32.08 -2.25
N ARG A 275 5.72 31.49 -3.39
CA ARG A 275 5.39 30.09 -3.70
C ARG A 275 6.24 29.13 -2.87
N VAL A 276 5.66 28.55 -1.81
CA VAL A 276 6.33 27.68 -0.84
C VAL A 276 6.26 26.21 -1.20
N VAL A 277 5.22 25.79 -1.93
CA VAL A 277 5.08 24.44 -2.49
C VAL A 277 4.71 24.56 -3.96
N ALA A 278 5.35 23.76 -4.81
CA ALA A 278 4.94 23.60 -6.19
C ALA A 278 5.29 22.18 -6.66
N THR A 279 4.29 21.43 -7.07
CA THR A 279 4.52 20.17 -7.76
C THR A 279 4.71 20.43 -9.25
N ALA A 280 5.68 19.73 -9.82
CA ALA A 280 5.99 19.77 -11.25
C ALA A 280 6.17 18.34 -11.73
N LEU A 281 5.10 17.78 -12.27
CA LEU A 281 5.01 16.47 -12.88
C LEU A 281 5.33 16.58 -14.36
N ASP A 282 6.46 15.99 -14.73
CA ASP A 282 6.75 15.58 -16.10
C ASP A 282 6.39 14.09 -16.27
N LEU A 283 6.52 13.58 -17.49
CA LEU A 283 6.17 12.20 -17.82
C LEU A 283 6.97 11.18 -16.99
N GLN A 284 8.26 11.45 -16.75
CA GLN A 284 9.13 10.55 -16.00
C GLN A 284 8.72 10.47 -14.53
N LYS A 285 8.41 11.61 -13.90
CA LYS A 285 7.90 11.65 -12.53
C LYS A 285 6.52 11.06 -12.41
N PHE A 286 5.65 11.31 -13.40
CA PHE A 286 4.33 10.69 -13.44
C PHE A 286 4.45 9.16 -13.44
N LEU A 287 5.31 8.60 -14.30
CA LEU A 287 5.57 7.15 -14.39
C LEU A 287 6.51 6.61 -13.29
N SER A 288 6.66 7.29 -12.16
CA SER A 288 7.52 6.83 -11.05
C SER A 288 6.76 6.06 -9.97
N PHE A 289 7.51 5.39 -9.10
CA PHE A 289 7.00 4.75 -7.87
C PHE A 289 6.51 5.75 -6.80
N ASP A 290 6.66 7.06 -7.03
CA ASP A 290 6.10 8.09 -6.14
C ASP A 290 4.74 8.61 -6.63
N HIS A 291 4.33 8.26 -7.86
CA HIS A 291 3.08 8.71 -8.49
C HIS A 291 2.32 7.54 -9.15
N HIS A 292 2.43 7.30 -10.47
CA HIS A 292 1.60 6.31 -11.17
C HIS A 292 1.83 4.87 -10.68
N TYR A 293 3.07 4.49 -10.36
CA TYR A 293 3.38 3.18 -9.79
C TYR A 293 3.46 3.21 -8.26
N TYR A 294 2.83 4.20 -7.62
CA TYR A 294 2.86 4.34 -6.17
C TYR A 294 2.49 3.04 -5.45
N GLY A 295 3.34 2.67 -4.48
CA GLY A 295 3.21 1.45 -3.67
C GLY A 295 3.75 0.20 -4.34
N ALA A 296 4.07 0.25 -5.65
CA ALA A 296 4.62 -0.90 -6.36
C ALA A 296 6.04 -1.27 -5.90
N ASP A 297 6.77 -0.36 -5.25
CA ASP A 297 8.10 -0.56 -4.66
C ASP A 297 8.09 -0.95 -3.16
N ILE A 298 6.92 -0.97 -2.51
CA ILE A 298 6.79 -1.36 -1.09
C ILE A 298 6.81 -2.88 -0.97
N PHE A 299 7.90 -3.44 -0.45
CA PHE A 299 7.94 -4.84 -0.02
C PHE A 299 7.45 -4.93 1.42
N PHE A 300 6.53 -5.86 1.68
CA PHE A 300 5.97 -5.99 3.01
C PHE A 300 7.05 -6.42 4.01
N ASN A 301 7.16 -5.66 5.10
CA ASN A 301 8.04 -5.95 6.22
C ASN A 301 7.19 -6.36 7.43
N PRO A 302 7.26 -7.63 7.88
CA PRO A 302 6.47 -8.09 9.03
C PRO A 302 6.87 -7.42 10.36
N LYS A 303 8.05 -6.78 10.42
CA LYS A 303 8.54 -6.09 11.63
C LYS A 303 8.04 -4.66 11.76
N GLN A 304 7.30 -4.16 10.78
CA GLN A 304 6.76 -2.80 10.78
C GLN A 304 5.23 -2.83 10.77
N PRO A 305 4.55 -1.91 11.47
CA PRO A 305 3.10 -1.80 11.38
C PRO A 305 2.64 -1.62 9.93
N VAL A 306 1.62 -2.38 9.50
CA VAL A 306 1.02 -2.27 8.14
C VAL A 306 0.68 -0.81 7.82
N VAL A 307 0.05 -0.13 8.77
CA VAL A 307 -0.36 1.26 8.61
C VAL A 307 0.84 2.18 8.41
N ALA A 308 1.96 1.97 9.11
CA ALA A 308 3.16 2.78 8.90
C ALA A 308 3.75 2.59 7.49
N GLN A 309 3.76 1.34 6.99
CA GLN A 309 4.32 1.01 5.66
C GLN A 309 3.50 1.57 4.52
N TYR A 310 2.17 1.40 4.57
CA TYR A 310 1.28 1.76 3.47
C TYR A 310 0.66 3.15 3.64
N PHE A 311 0.20 3.50 4.85
CA PHE A 311 -0.42 4.79 5.12
C PHE A 311 0.57 5.90 5.43
N GLY A 312 1.72 5.59 6.02
CA GLY A 312 2.74 6.59 6.30
C GLY A 312 3.20 7.33 5.04
N ARG A 313 3.15 6.66 3.89
CA ARG A 313 3.48 7.25 2.59
C ARG A 313 2.31 8.07 1.99
N TYR A 314 1.06 7.90 2.46
CA TYR A 314 -0.11 8.72 2.08
C TYR A 314 -0.17 10.03 2.84
N TYR A 315 0.20 10.02 4.12
CA TYR A 315 0.31 11.25 4.92
C TYR A 315 1.56 12.03 4.52
N LYS A 316 1.40 13.00 3.60
CA LYS A 316 2.47 13.88 3.12
C LYS A 316 2.18 15.34 3.50
N PRO A 317 2.43 15.75 4.75
CA PRO A 317 2.33 17.15 5.12
C PRO A 317 3.41 17.97 4.40
N HIS A 318 3.06 19.19 4.00
CA HIS A 318 3.99 20.18 3.49
C HIS A 318 4.43 21.09 4.64
N ALA A 319 5.69 20.98 5.05
CA ALA A 319 6.28 21.83 6.07
C ALA A 319 7.11 22.96 5.44
N PHE A 320 6.87 24.21 5.84
CA PHE A 320 7.62 25.37 5.37
C PHE A 320 7.63 26.50 6.41
N THR A 321 8.57 27.44 6.27
CA THR A 321 8.71 28.62 7.15
C THR A 321 8.26 29.87 6.41
N VAL A 322 7.58 30.77 7.12
CA VAL A 322 7.08 32.06 6.61
C VAL A 322 7.40 33.18 7.60
N ASN A 323 7.61 34.39 7.10
CA ASN A 323 7.73 35.59 7.93
C ASN A 323 6.50 36.46 7.72
N VAL A 324 5.74 36.70 8.79
CA VAL A 324 4.51 37.49 8.76
C VAL A 324 4.81 38.90 9.25
N GLU A 325 4.51 39.92 8.45
CA GLU A 325 4.85 41.32 8.78
C GLU A 325 3.65 42.12 9.29
N ASP A 326 2.48 41.93 8.70
CA ASP A 326 1.26 42.71 8.93
C ASP A 326 0.36 42.12 10.04
N GLY A 327 0.79 41.00 10.64
CA GLY A 327 0.02 40.26 11.63
C GLY A 327 -1.08 39.38 11.03
N LYS A 328 -0.99 39.05 9.74
CA LYS A 328 -1.92 38.17 9.04
C LYS A 328 -1.13 37.24 8.12
N LEU A 329 -1.16 35.94 8.41
CA LEU A 329 -0.64 34.93 7.50
C LEU A 329 -1.67 34.70 6.39
N ASP A 330 -1.27 34.95 5.16
CA ASP A 330 -2.06 34.78 3.94
C ASP A 330 -1.52 33.62 3.10
N MET A 331 -2.40 32.66 2.83
CA MET A 331 -2.10 31.46 2.06
C MET A 331 -3.03 31.33 0.86
N THR A 332 -2.51 30.84 -0.26
CA THR A 332 -3.27 30.49 -1.46
C THR A 332 -2.91 29.09 -1.93
N PHE A 333 -3.89 28.22 -2.01
CA PHE A 333 -3.78 26.85 -2.50
C PHE A 333 -4.38 26.77 -3.91
N ARG A 334 -3.59 26.40 -4.92
CA ARG A 334 -4.04 26.31 -6.32
C ARG A 334 -4.11 24.86 -6.77
N ASN A 335 -5.26 24.45 -7.32
CA ASN A 335 -5.59 23.07 -7.69
C ASN A 335 -5.44 22.09 -6.52
N CYS A 336 -5.78 22.53 -5.31
CA CYS A 336 -5.66 21.73 -4.09
C CYS A 336 -7.00 21.29 -3.55
N THR A 337 -6.96 20.14 -2.90
CA THR A 337 -7.84 19.75 -1.81
C THR A 337 -7.05 19.96 -0.51
N VAL A 338 -7.62 20.68 0.45
CA VAL A 338 -6.98 21.03 1.74
C VAL A 338 -7.71 20.29 2.85
N ALA A 339 -6.95 19.56 3.67
CA ALA A 339 -7.45 18.80 4.81
C ALA A 339 -7.08 19.48 6.15
N ALA A 340 -5.87 20.01 6.27
CA ALA A 340 -5.41 20.66 7.49
C ALA A 340 -4.40 21.78 7.23
N VAL A 341 -4.39 22.78 8.11
CA VAL A 341 -3.31 23.76 8.22
C VAL A 341 -2.95 23.93 9.69
N MET A 342 -1.67 23.77 10.01
CA MET A 342 -1.14 23.94 11.36
C MET A 342 -0.10 25.05 11.34
N VAL A 343 -0.18 25.99 12.29
CA VAL A 343 0.65 27.20 12.32
C VAL A 343 1.19 27.40 13.73
N TRP A 344 2.49 27.66 13.86
CA TRP A 344 3.09 28.02 15.16
C TRP A 344 4.30 28.94 15.00
N PRO A 345 4.59 29.81 15.99
CA PRO A 345 5.81 30.61 15.98
C PRO A 345 7.04 29.71 15.96
N LYS A 346 8.04 30.01 15.13
CA LYS A 346 9.28 29.24 15.00
C LYS A 346 10.10 29.15 16.30
N THR A 347 9.79 29.99 17.29
CA THR A 347 10.40 29.96 18.62
C THR A 347 9.94 28.79 19.50
N ILE A 348 8.91 28.05 19.07
CA ILE A 348 8.39 26.87 19.78
C ILE A 348 8.38 25.66 18.87
N ASN A 349 8.40 24.45 19.45
CA ASN A 349 8.28 23.21 18.70
C ASN A 349 6.80 22.82 18.57
N GLY A 350 6.17 23.21 17.47
CA GLY A 350 4.79 22.82 17.14
C GLY A 350 4.66 21.54 16.32
N GLN A 351 5.77 20.90 15.93
CA GLN A 351 5.78 19.65 15.14
C GLN A 351 4.95 18.54 15.79
N MET A 352 4.89 18.55 17.12
CA MET A 352 4.15 17.57 17.89
C MET A 352 2.63 17.58 17.61
N ALA A 353 2.05 18.73 17.22
CA ALA A 353 0.66 18.80 16.80
C ALA A 353 0.43 18.09 15.45
N ALA A 354 1.37 18.24 14.51
CA ALA A 354 1.32 17.53 13.24
C ALA A 354 1.54 16.01 13.38
N ASP A 355 2.35 15.60 14.35
CA ASP A 355 2.51 14.19 14.71
C ASP A 355 1.23 13.63 15.37
N ALA A 356 0.58 14.38 16.26
CA ALA A 356 -0.67 13.97 16.89
C ALA A 356 -1.79 13.76 15.84
N VAL A 357 -1.94 14.68 14.88
CA VAL A 357 -2.91 14.55 13.78
C VAL A 357 -2.61 13.28 12.95
N ARG A 358 -1.34 13.02 12.63
CA ARG A 358 -0.93 11.80 11.92
C ARG A 358 -1.29 10.54 12.72
N ASP A 359 -0.98 10.53 14.00
CA ASP A 359 -1.15 9.37 14.87
C ASP A 359 -2.64 9.04 15.08
N ASP A 360 -3.51 10.04 15.18
CA ASP A 360 -4.97 9.86 15.18
C ASP A 360 -5.47 9.23 13.88
N CYS A 361 -5.00 9.72 12.73
CA CYS A 361 -5.34 9.14 11.44
C CYS A 361 -4.89 7.68 11.33
N PHE A 362 -3.67 7.41 11.80
CA PHE A 362 -3.15 6.05 11.87
C PHE A 362 -4.00 5.16 12.77
N PHE A 363 -4.42 5.66 13.93
CA PHE A 363 -5.28 4.93 14.84
C PHE A 363 -6.62 4.59 14.20
N ASP A 364 -7.25 5.52 13.47
CA ASP A 364 -8.50 5.25 12.76
C ASP A 364 -8.37 4.24 11.62
N VAL A 365 -7.30 4.33 10.83
CA VAL A 365 -6.98 3.36 9.78
C VAL A 365 -6.80 1.97 10.38
N TRP A 366 -6.01 1.90 11.45
CA TRP A 366 -5.75 0.68 12.21
C TRP A 366 -7.04 0.09 12.79
N LYS A 367 -7.88 0.93 13.40
CA LYS A 367 -9.18 0.56 13.98
C LYS A 367 -10.10 -0.08 12.94
N LYS A 368 -10.16 0.48 11.73
CA LYS A 368 -11.19 0.16 10.75
C LYS A 368 -10.80 -0.94 9.75
N ASN A 369 -9.56 -1.02 9.24
CA ASN A 369 -9.38 -1.66 7.91
C ASN A 369 -8.14 -2.51 7.63
N LEU A 370 -7.08 -2.54 8.45
CA LEU A 370 -5.82 -3.22 8.04
C LEU A 370 -5.23 -4.10 9.14
N ARG A 371 -5.54 -5.41 9.10
CA ARG A 371 -4.95 -6.42 9.99
C ARG A 371 -4.18 -7.44 9.17
N TYR A 372 -2.90 -7.65 9.46
CA TYR A 372 -2.13 -8.68 8.79
C TYR A 372 -2.27 -10.02 9.54
N ARG A 373 -2.35 -11.12 8.81
CA ARG A 373 -2.37 -12.48 9.33
C ARG A 373 -1.37 -13.29 8.52
N ALA A 374 -0.49 -14.00 9.22
CA ALA A 374 0.41 -14.95 8.57
C ALA A 374 -0.38 -16.08 7.91
N HIS A 375 0.02 -16.45 6.70
CA HIS A 375 -0.52 -17.63 6.05
C HIS A 375 -0.18 -18.89 6.87
N VAL A 376 -1.13 -19.81 6.99
CA VAL A 376 -0.92 -21.08 7.69
C VAL A 376 -1.00 -22.21 6.67
N ARG A 377 0.15 -22.81 6.39
CA ARG A 377 0.27 -23.99 5.53
C ARG A 377 -0.16 -25.26 6.28
N ASN A 378 -0.74 -26.21 5.54
CA ASN A 378 -1.19 -27.50 6.09
C ASN A 378 -0.05 -28.54 6.16
N GLU A 379 0.89 -28.51 5.23
CA GLU A 379 2.04 -29.41 5.24
C GLU A 379 2.99 -29.10 6.40
N ALA A 380 3.45 -30.15 7.08
CA ALA A 380 4.39 -30.01 8.18
C ALA A 380 5.76 -29.51 7.66
N PRO A 381 6.38 -28.52 8.33
CA PRO A 381 7.71 -28.07 7.97
C PRO A 381 8.75 -29.13 8.31
N VAL A 382 9.86 -29.11 7.58
CA VAL A 382 11.05 -29.90 7.91
C VAL A 382 12.02 -29.04 8.72
N GLU A 383 12.69 -29.67 9.70
CA GLU A 383 13.74 -29.01 10.48
C GLU A 383 14.92 -28.62 9.58
N PRO A 384 15.50 -27.43 9.74
CA PRO A 384 16.60 -26.97 8.89
C PRO A 384 17.80 -27.93 8.93
N ALA A 385 18.37 -28.22 7.77
CA ALA A 385 19.57 -29.05 7.69
C ALA A 385 20.75 -28.38 8.41
N PRO A 386 21.75 -29.13 8.94
CA PRO A 386 22.91 -28.54 9.58
C PRO A 386 23.66 -27.49 8.73
N ALA A 387 23.70 -27.71 7.40
CA ALA A 387 24.28 -26.77 6.46
C ALA A 387 23.47 -25.46 6.35
N ASP A 388 22.15 -25.52 6.44
CA ASP A 388 21.28 -24.34 6.49
C ASP A 388 21.51 -23.54 7.78
N VAL A 389 21.56 -24.23 8.92
CA VAL A 389 21.86 -23.63 10.23
C VAL A 389 23.21 -22.91 10.20
N GLU A 390 24.22 -23.56 9.63
CA GLU A 390 25.56 -22.99 9.48
C GLU A 390 25.58 -21.78 8.54
N ARG A 391 24.82 -21.82 7.43
CA ARG A 391 24.65 -20.68 6.52
C ARG A 391 23.87 -19.53 7.13
N GLY A 392 22.88 -19.85 7.97
CA GLY A 392 21.90 -18.92 8.54
C GLY A 392 20.58 -18.85 7.78
N TYR A 393 20.37 -19.68 6.76
CA TYR A 393 19.18 -19.69 5.90
C TYR A 393 19.08 -21.01 5.12
N SER A 394 17.85 -21.39 4.77
CA SER A 394 17.54 -22.51 3.87
C SER A 394 17.29 -22.02 2.44
N ILE A 395 17.59 -22.88 1.48
CA ILE A 395 17.31 -22.66 0.05
C ILE A 395 16.40 -23.79 -0.41
N PHE A 396 15.26 -23.44 -0.98
CA PHE A 396 14.26 -24.42 -1.38
C PHE A 396 13.50 -23.96 -2.63
N SER A 397 12.78 -24.87 -3.27
CA SER A 397 11.94 -24.60 -4.43
C SER A 397 10.58 -25.25 -4.24
N ARG A 398 9.54 -24.55 -4.65
CA ARG A 398 8.16 -25.07 -4.71
C ARG A 398 7.67 -25.07 -6.14
N GLY A 399 6.83 -26.04 -6.48
CA GLY A 399 6.19 -26.10 -7.78
C GLY A 399 5.38 -24.83 -8.06
N ILE A 400 5.49 -24.29 -9.28
CA ILE A 400 4.85 -23.03 -9.69
C ILE A 400 3.31 -23.04 -9.64
N GLN A 401 2.70 -24.23 -9.54
CA GLN A 401 1.26 -24.41 -9.37
C GLN A 401 0.80 -24.08 -7.93
N GLU A 402 1.73 -24.01 -6.99
CA GLU A 402 1.47 -23.67 -5.60
C GLU A 402 2.05 -22.31 -5.27
N ARG A 403 1.28 -21.54 -4.52
CA ARG A 403 1.72 -20.25 -4.01
C ARG A 403 2.72 -20.47 -2.86
N LEU A 404 3.83 -19.74 -2.87
CA LEU A 404 4.80 -19.72 -1.78
C LEU A 404 4.64 -18.42 -1.01
N TYR A 405 3.98 -18.52 0.14
CA TYR A 405 3.77 -17.40 1.04
C TYR A 405 5.06 -17.07 1.81
N PRO A 406 5.24 -15.81 2.23
CA PRO A 406 6.48 -15.40 2.89
C PRO A 406 6.84 -16.17 4.15
N GLU A 407 5.84 -16.67 4.87
CA GLU A 407 5.97 -17.33 6.16
C GLU A 407 6.12 -18.85 6.00
N ASP A 408 5.91 -19.35 4.78
CA ASP A 408 6.01 -20.77 4.51
C ASP A 408 7.40 -21.27 4.82
N LYS A 409 7.45 -22.43 5.45
CA LYS A 409 8.70 -23.14 5.69
C LYS A 409 8.89 -24.21 4.62
N PRO A 410 10.14 -24.60 4.33
CA PRO A 410 10.42 -25.75 3.49
C PRO A 410 9.73 -27.00 4.02
N ALA A 411 9.01 -27.71 3.15
CA ALA A 411 8.51 -29.04 3.40
C ALA A 411 9.46 -30.11 2.82
N ASP A 412 9.16 -31.37 3.13
CA ASP A 412 9.94 -32.50 2.64
C ASP A 412 9.97 -32.52 1.10
N GLY A 413 11.16 -32.75 0.55
CA GLY A 413 11.41 -32.73 -0.91
C GLY A 413 11.51 -31.34 -1.56
N GLU A 414 11.35 -30.23 -0.82
CA GLU A 414 11.51 -28.87 -1.37
C GLU A 414 12.97 -28.38 -1.36
N GLU A 415 13.90 -29.09 -0.70
CA GLU A 415 15.33 -28.72 -0.63
C GLU A 415 15.94 -28.55 -2.02
N LEU A 416 16.63 -27.41 -2.24
CA LEU A 416 17.22 -27.09 -3.53
C LEU A 416 18.75 -27.12 -3.44
N THR A 417 19.34 -28.17 -4.02
CA THR A 417 20.81 -28.32 -4.13
C THR A 417 21.36 -28.01 -5.51
N SER A 418 20.52 -28.05 -6.55
CA SER A 418 20.87 -27.72 -7.93
C SER A 418 19.62 -27.38 -8.73
N ILE A 419 19.79 -26.63 -9.82
CA ILE A 419 18.74 -26.30 -10.77
C ILE A 419 19.09 -26.90 -12.12
N SER A 420 18.11 -27.55 -12.77
CA SER A 420 18.23 -28.05 -14.13
C SER A 420 17.05 -27.57 -14.97
N VAL A 421 17.36 -26.97 -16.11
CA VAL A 421 16.39 -26.42 -17.07
C VAL A 421 16.63 -27.07 -18.42
N ARG A 422 15.55 -27.39 -19.12
CA ARG A 422 15.59 -27.95 -20.49
C ARG A 422 14.70 -27.10 -21.36
N CYS A 423 15.26 -26.57 -22.44
CA CYS A 423 14.55 -25.70 -23.36
C CYS A 423 15.07 -25.88 -24.79
N ALA A 424 14.27 -25.50 -25.77
CA ALA A 424 14.67 -25.32 -27.16
C ALA A 424 15.38 -23.96 -27.35
N PRO A 425 16.17 -23.80 -28.42
CA PRO A 425 16.65 -22.48 -28.82
C PRO A 425 15.46 -21.54 -29.09
N GLY A 426 15.53 -20.30 -28.62
CA GLY A 426 14.45 -19.31 -28.73
C GLY A 426 13.36 -19.42 -27.66
N GLU A 427 13.32 -20.51 -26.87
CA GLU A 427 12.29 -20.72 -25.85
C GLU A 427 12.48 -19.79 -24.63
N HIS A 428 11.34 -19.41 -24.04
CA HIS A 428 11.28 -18.72 -22.76
C HIS A 428 10.97 -19.72 -21.67
N THR A 429 11.70 -19.65 -20.57
CA THR A 429 11.53 -20.55 -19.44
C THR A 429 11.86 -19.81 -18.15
N ASP A 430 11.36 -20.29 -17.03
CA ASP A 430 11.58 -19.71 -15.73
C ASP A 430 12.00 -20.76 -14.70
N VAL A 431 12.70 -20.31 -13.68
CA VAL A 431 12.99 -21.10 -12.48
C VAL A 431 12.64 -20.29 -11.26
N HIS A 432 11.97 -20.92 -10.33
CA HIS A 432 11.64 -20.34 -9.03
C HIS A 432 12.47 -21.00 -7.92
N PHE A 433 12.91 -20.21 -6.96
CA PHE A 433 13.46 -20.69 -5.69
C PHE A 433 13.24 -19.65 -4.61
N ALA A 434 13.34 -20.04 -3.35
CA ALA A 434 13.21 -19.15 -2.22
C ALA A 434 14.36 -19.32 -1.24
N VAL A 435 14.70 -18.21 -0.60
CA VAL A 435 15.61 -18.14 0.54
C VAL A 435 14.77 -17.94 1.79
N HIS A 436 14.82 -18.90 2.73
CA HIS A 436 14.16 -18.83 4.04
C HIS A 436 15.19 -18.52 5.13
N PRO A 437 15.30 -17.27 5.61
CA PRO A 437 16.27 -16.92 6.63
C PRO A 437 15.93 -17.55 7.98
N LEU A 438 16.89 -18.21 8.63
CA LEU A 438 16.74 -18.77 9.98
C LEU A 438 17.06 -17.73 11.07
N LYS A 439 17.66 -16.62 10.66
CA LYS A 439 17.98 -15.44 11.46
C LYS A 439 17.94 -14.22 10.53
N ASP A 440 18.08 -13.03 11.09
CA ASP A 440 18.28 -11.84 10.26
C ASP A 440 19.62 -11.93 9.52
N ILE A 441 19.57 -11.93 8.19
CA ILE A 441 20.76 -12.07 7.32
C ILE A 441 21.15 -10.76 6.62
N GLY A 442 20.51 -9.65 6.99
CA GLY A 442 20.78 -8.30 6.48
C GLY A 442 20.36 -8.14 5.02
N ILE A 443 21.14 -7.38 4.25
CA ILE A 443 20.92 -7.22 2.80
C ILE A 443 21.28 -8.51 2.06
N LEU A 444 20.32 -9.08 1.34
CA LEU A 444 20.44 -10.26 0.49
C LEU A 444 20.57 -9.85 -0.97
N ASP A 445 21.66 -10.25 -1.61
CA ASP A 445 21.91 -10.09 -3.04
C ASP A 445 21.93 -11.45 -3.75
N VAL A 446 21.42 -11.48 -4.98
CA VAL A 446 21.33 -12.69 -5.81
C VAL A 446 21.83 -12.36 -7.21
N SER A 447 22.75 -13.19 -7.72
CA SER A 447 23.33 -13.02 -9.05
C SER A 447 23.44 -14.34 -9.79
N VAL A 448 23.57 -14.27 -11.11
CA VAL A 448 23.72 -15.44 -12.00
C VAL A 448 25.02 -15.27 -12.80
N SER A 449 25.82 -16.35 -12.88
CA SER A 449 27.04 -16.35 -13.69
C SER A 449 26.72 -16.48 -15.19
N GLN A 450 27.73 -16.24 -16.04
CA GLN A 450 27.67 -16.76 -17.41
C GLN A 450 27.56 -18.30 -17.39
N PHE A 451 27.07 -18.87 -18.50
CA PHE A 451 26.98 -20.32 -18.67
C PHE A 451 28.00 -20.80 -19.69
N THR A 452 28.68 -21.90 -19.39
CA THR A 452 29.69 -22.49 -20.27
C THR A 452 29.35 -23.93 -20.60
N GLY A 453 29.41 -24.28 -21.87
CA GLY A 453 29.13 -25.60 -22.40
C GLY A 453 30.00 -25.94 -23.62
N GLN A 454 29.83 -27.14 -24.16
CA GLN A 454 30.58 -27.57 -25.35
C GLN A 454 30.28 -26.68 -26.58
N GLY A 455 29.06 -26.14 -26.65
CA GLY A 455 28.62 -25.25 -27.72
C GLY A 455 28.95 -23.77 -27.49
N GLY A 456 29.81 -23.42 -26.52
CA GLY A 456 30.28 -22.05 -26.28
C GLY A 456 29.83 -21.46 -24.95
N THR A 457 29.63 -20.14 -24.92
CA THR A 457 29.26 -19.38 -23.71
C THR A 457 27.95 -18.64 -23.93
N ILE A 458 27.06 -18.70 -22.92
CA ILE A 458 25.83 -17.92 -22.87
C ILE A 458 26.04 -16.82 -21.81
N PRO A 459 25.85 -15.53 -22.15
CA PRO A 459 26.03 -14.46 -21.19
C PRO A 459 24.97 -14.53 -20.08
N SER A 460 25.29 -14.09 -18.87
CA SER A 460 24.34 -14.09 -17.75
C SER A 460 23.09 -13.24 -18.01
N THR A 461 23.15 -12.29 -18.94
CA THR A 461 22.05 -11.41 -19.33
C THR A 461 20.86 -12.14 -19.95
N VAL A 462 21.00 -13.42 -20.33
CA VAL A 462 19.85 -14.24 -20.74
C VAL A 462 18.92 -14.55 -19.57
N ALA A 463 19.44 -14.54 -18.34
CA ALA A 463 18.70 -14.81 -17.11
C ALA A 463 18.43 -13.49 -16.38
N LYS A 464 17.21 -12.99 -16.49
CA LYS A 464 16.75 -11.82 -15.72
C LYS A 464 16.26 -12.30 -14.36
N ILE A 465 16.75 -11.67 -13.30
CA ILE A 465 16.39 -12.02 -11.93
C ILE A 465 15.24 -11.11 -11.49
N TYR A 466 14.13 -11.74 -11.14
CA TYR A 466 12.98 -11.13 -10.52
C TYR A 466 12.84 -11.62 -9.09
N ILE A 467 12.22 -10.80 -8.26
CA ILE A 467 11.75 -11.19 -6.94
C ILE A 467 10.23 -11.10 -6.92
N LEU A 468 9.60 -12.08 -6.27
CA LEU A 468 8.17 -12.11 -6.10
C LEU A 468 7.80 -11.17 -4.96
N LYS A 469 7.06 -10.12 -5.31
CA LYS A 469 6.58 -9.10 -4.40
C LYS A 469 5.22 -9.50 -3.84
N GLU A 470 5.08 -9.33 -2.55
CA GLU A 470 3.85 -9.52 -1.82
C GLU A 470 2.97 -8.28 -1.82
N HIS A 471 1.67 -8.48 -1.90
CA HIS A 471 0.66 -7.45 -1.69
C HIS A 471 -0.26 -7.91 -0.58
N LEU A 472 -0.62 -6.99 0.31
CA LEU A 472 -1.63 -7.28 1.32
C LEU A 472 -3.00 -7.41 0.64
N GLN A 473 -3.53 -8.64 0.61
CA GLN A 473 -4.87 -8.90 0.07
C GLN A 473 -5.80 -9.33 1.19
N ARG A 474 -7.03 -8.83 1.15
CA ARG A 474 -8.04 -9.15 2.14
C ARG A 474 -8.41 -10.63 2.07
N ALA A 475 -8.05 -11.40 3.10
CA ALA A 475 -8.38 -12.81 3.22
C ALA A 475 -9.80 -13.02 3.78
N SER A 476 -10.15 -12.33 4.86
CA SER A 476 -11.50 -12.40 5.47
C SER A 476 -11.75 -11.25 6.43
N GLY A 477 -12.95 -10.63 6.40
CA GLY A 477 -13.24 -9.47 7.25
C GLY A 477 -12.20 -8.36 7.05
N SER A 478 -11.55 -7.91 8.14
CA SER A 478 -10.43 -6.95 8.09
C SER A 478 -9.04 -7.59 7.99
N HIS A 479 -8.94 -8.92 7.87
CA HIS A 479 -7.67 -9.65 7.74
C HIS A 479 -7.13 -9.57 6.33
N HIS A 480 -5.82 -9.40 6.24
CA HIS A 480 -5.04 -9.37 5.03
C HIS A 480 -3.88 -10.35 5.16
N GLU A 481 -3.58 -11.07 4.09
CA GLU A 481 -2.39 -11.91 3.98
C GLU A 481 -1.39 -11.22 3.05
N ALA A 482 -0.09 -11.44 3.28
CA ALA A 482 0.93 -11.04 2.35
C ALA A 482 0.94 -12.03 1.18
N VAL A 483 0.17 -11.71 0.13
CA VAL A 483 -0.02 -12.59 -1.01
C VAL A 483 1.05 -12.26 -2.06
N PRO A 484 1.93 -13.20 -2.42
CA PRO A 484 2.83 -13.02 -3.56
C PRO A 484 2.03 -12.85 -4.87
N THR A 485 2.28 -11.76 -5.58
CA THR A 485 1.43 -11.35 -6.72
C THR A 485 2.19 -10.85 -7.93
N LEU A 486 3.30 -10.13 -7.73
CA LEU A 486 4.00 -9.45 -8.83
C LEU A 486 5.45 -9.88 -8.90
N LEU A 487 5.95 -10.15 -10.11
CA LEU A 487 7.38 -10.21 -10.36
C LEU A 487 7.91 -8.80 -10.58
N VAL A 488 8.90 -8.41 -9.80
CA VAL A 488 9.61 -7.13 -9.99
C VAL A 488 11.11 -7.38 -10.13
N PRO A 489 11.83 -6.56 -10.92
CA PRO A 489 13.28 -6.73 -11.06
C PRO A 489 13.96 -6.81 -9.69
N ALA A 490 14.76 -7.85 -9.49
CA ALA A 490 15.42 -8.06 -8.22
C ALA A 490 16.46 -6.96 -7.95
N LYS A 491 16.52 -6.53 -6.69
CA LYS A 491 17.56 -5.64 -6.15
C LYS A 491 17.99 -6.17 -4.79
N PRO A 492 19.21 -5.86 -4.32
CA PRO A 492 19.62 -6.16 -2.96
C PRO A 492 18.59 -5.62 -1.96
N MET A 493 18.16 -6.46 -1.02
CA MET A 493 17.11 -6.08 -0.06
C MET A 493 17.20 -6.82 1.26
N GLU A 494 16.53 -6.29 2.28
CA GLU A 494 16.52 -6.91 3.61
C GLU A 494 15.83 -8.28 3.60
N ALA A 495 16.45 -9.23 4.29
CA ALA A 495 15.91 -10.57 4.53
C ALA A 495 15.90 -10.87 6.04
N PHE A 496 14.71 -11.16 6.57
CA PHE A 496 14.44 -11.31 8.00
C PHE A 496 14.21 -12.76 8.37
N ALA A 497 14.51 -13.10 9.63
CA ALA A 497 14.21 -14.42 10.18
C ALA A 497 12.75 -14.83 9.91
N GLY A 498 12.55 -16.05 9.40
CA GLY A 498 11.23 -16.63 9.13
C GLY A 498 10.50 -16.04 7.93
N TRP A 499 11.15 -15.21 7.10
CA TRP A 499 10.50 -14.49 6.00
C TRP A 499 11.18 -14.78 4.65
N ASN A 500 10.48 -15.50 3.79
CA ASN A 500 10.96 -15.91 2.48
C ASN A 500 11.24 -14.72 1.57
N ARG A 501 12.30 -14.85 0.79
CA ARG A 501 12.50 -14.09 -0.45
C ARG A 501 12.45 -15.06 -1.61
N GLN A 502 11.35 -15.04 -2.37
CA GLN A 502 11.19 -15.87 -3.55
C GLN A 502 11.71 -15.14 -4.79
N TYR A 503 12.63 -15.79 -5.48
CA TYR A 503 13.22 -15.32 -6.73
C TYR A 503 12.70 -16.13 -7.91
N CYS A 504 12.59 -15.47 -9.05
CA CYS A 504 12.28 -16.06 -10.34
C CYS A 504 13.38 -15.66 -11.33
N LEU A 505 13.99 -16.63 -12.00
CA LEU A 505 14.92 -16.42 -13.09
C LEU A 505 14.17 -16.58 -14.41
N VAL A 506 13.76 -15.47 -15.01
CA VAL A 506 13.16 -15.49 -16.35
C VAL A 506 14.27 -15.56 -17.37
N MET A 507 14.33 -16.65 -18.12
CA MET A 507 15.38 -16.95 -19.07
C MET A 507 14.84 -16.92 -20.51
N GLN A 508 15.45 -16.07 -21.33
CA GLN A 508 15.15 -15.96 -22.75
C GLN A 508 16.34 -16.52 -23.55
N MET A 509 16.18 -17.69 -24.14
CA MET A 509 17.25 -18.34 -24.89
C MET A 509 17.39 -17.71 -26.29
N PRO A 510 18.61 -17.37 -26.74
CA PRO A 510 18.85 -17.05 -28.14
C PRO A 510 18.45 -18.21 -29.06
N GLN A 511 17.94 -17.87 -30.25
CA GLN A 511 17.47 -18.85 -31.24
C GLN A 511 18.60 -19.64 -31.90
N ASP A 512 19.82 -19.11 -31.88
CA ASP A 512 21.01 -19.67 -32.52
C ASP A 512 21.90 -20.48 -31.56
N LEU A 513 21.43 -20.77 -30.34
CA LEU A 513 22.17 -21.58 -29.39
C LEU A 513 22.37 -23.02 -29.89
N PRO A 514 23.62 -23.52 -29.94
CA PRO A 514 23.88 -24.94 -30.19
C PRO A 514 23.23 -25.82 -29.12
N ALA A 515 22.74 -27.00 -29.55
CA ALA A 515 22.26 -28.00 -28.62
C ALA A 515 23.39 -28.49 -27.70
N GLY A 516 23.06 -28.75 -26.44
CA GLY A 516 24.02 -29.24 -25.44
C GLY A 516 23.77 -28.69 -24.04
N ASP A 517 24.61 -29.12 -23.11
CA ASP A 517 24.54 -28.70 -21.71
C ASP A 517 25.47 -27.50 -21.47
N TYR A 518 24.93 -26.49 -20.81
CA TYR A 518 25.62 -25.29 -20.38
C TYR A 518 25.51 -25.16 -18.86
N THR A 519 26.63 -24.90 -18.20
CA THR A 519 26.72 -24.87 -16.74
C THR A 519 27.05 -23.48 -16.24
N GLY A 520 26.33 -23.03 -15.22
CA GLY A 520 26.52 -21.78 -14.50
C GLY A 520 26.18 -21.96 -13.03
N ARG A 521 25.98 -20.86 -12.32
CA ARG A 521 25.56 -20.87 -10.92
C ARG A 521 24.72 -19.66 -10.58
N VAL A 522 23.82 -19.85 -9.63
CA VAL A 522 23.18 -18.78 -8.88
C VAL A 522 24.00 -18.55 -7.61
N THR A 523 24.40 -17.32 -7.33
CA THR A 523 25.11 -16.95 -6.11
C THR A 523 24.18 -16.16 -5.20
N ILE A 524 24.01 -16.64 -3.97
CA ILE A 524 23.24 -15.99 -2.91
C ILE A 524 24.24 -15.41 -1.91
N ARG A 525 24.17 -14.08 -1.72
CA ARG A 525 25.11 -13.33 -0.89
C ARG A 525 24.36 -12.49 0.15
N PRO A 526 24.18 -13.00 1.37
CA PRO A 526 23.73 -12.18 2.49
C PRO A 526 24.86 -11.30 3.02
N GLU A 527 24.50 -10.21 3.68
CA GLU A 527 25.40 -9.40 4.50
C GLU A 527 25.84 -10.17 5.75
N ASN A 528 24.89 -10.83 6.42
CA ASN A 528 25.11 -11.58 7.66
C ASN A 528 24.79 -13.06 7.44
N GLY A 529 25.79 -13.87 7.11
CA GLY A 529 25.61 -15.30 6.86
C GLY A 529 26.72 -15.83 5.94
N ARG A 530 26.68 -17.12 5.62
CA ARG A 530 27.62 -17.68 4.64
C ARG A 530 27.01 -17.60 3.24
N PRO A 531 27.72 -17.08 2.23
CA PRO A 531 27.28 -17.16 0.84
C PRO A 531 27.08 -18.61 0.40
N ALA A 532 26.15 -18.82 -0.53
CA ALA A 532 25.88 -20.11 -1.13
C ALA A 532 25.88 -20.01 -2.67
N GLU A 533 26.21 -21.10 -3.32
CA GLU A 533 26.11 -21.24 -4.77
C GLU A 533 25.21 -22.43 -5.09
N ILE A 534 24.25 -22.21 -5.98
CA ILE A 534 23.38 -23.26 -6.52
C ILE A 534 23.87 -23.55 -7.94
N PRO A 535 24.39 -24.75 -8.24
CA PRO A 535 24.70 -25.15 -9.60
C PRO A 535 23.46 -25.05 -10.49
N LEU A 536 23.61 -24.42 -11.66
CA LEU A 536 22.54 -24.24 -12.63
C LEU A 536 22.96 -24.82 -13.97
N THR A 537 22.20 -25.80 -14.46
CA THR A 537 22.44 -26.44 -15.77
C THR A 537 21.29 -26.14 -16.72
N ILE A 538 21.63 -25.65 -17.91
CA ILE A 538 20.70 -25.42 -19.02
C ILE A 538 21.02 -26.43 -20.12
N THR A 539 20.06 -27.30 -20.44
CA THR A 539 20.14 -28.23 -21.57
C THR A 539 19.36 -27.66 -22.75
N ILE A 540 20.08 -27.24 -23.80
CA ILE A 540 19.49 -26.79 -25.06
C ILE A 540 19.18 -28.02 -25.94
N ARG A 541 17.92 -28.16 -26.34
CA ARG A 541 17.44 -29.27 -27.17
C ARG A 541 17.77 -29.07 -28.66
N PRO A 542 17.92 -30.16 -29.44
CA PRO A 542 18.29 -30.08 -30.85
C PRO A 542 17.08 -29.85 -31.78
N PHE A 543 16.10 -29.04 -31.36
CA PHE A 543 14.92 -28.69 -32.15
C PHE A 543 14.44 -27.29 -31.79
N LEU A 544 13.79 -26.60 -32.73
CA LEU A 544 13.12 -25.31 -32.51
C LEU A 544 11.65 -25.54 -32.16
N LEU A 545 11.05 -24.63 -31.41
CA LEU A 545 9.60 -24.57 -31.25
C LEU A 545 8.98 -23.84 -32.45
N GLU A 546 7.84 -24.33 -32.92
CA GLU A 546 7.04 -23.65 -33.92
C GLU A 546 6.32 -22.44 -33.29
N GLU A 547 6.04 -21.42 -34.09
CA GLU A 547 5.12 -20.36 -33.67
C GLU A 547 3.74 -20.98 -33.39
N ALA A 548 3.05 -20.49 -32.37
CA ALA A 548 1.73 -21.01 -32.03
C ALA A 548 0.75 -20.73 -33.19
N GLY A 549 0.08 -21.76 -33.70
CA GLY A 549 -0.94 -21.65 -34.75
C GLY A 549 -2.26 -21.01 -34.29
N ALA A 550 -2.23 -20.16 -33.25
CA ALA A 550 -3.37 -19.48 -32.67
C ALA A 550 -3.02 -18.03 -32.32
N SER A 551 -4.01 -17.14 -32.38
CA SER A 551 -3.85 -15.77 -31.90
C SER A 551 -3.99 -15.72 -30.37
N PHE A 552 -3.01 -15.14 -29.71
CA PHE A 552 -3.08 -14.80 -28.28
C PHE A 552 -3.02 -13.28 -28.13
N GLY A 553 -3.91 -12.73 -27.32
CA GLY A 553 -3.96 -11.30 -27.01
C GLY A 553 -4.62 -11.09 -25.65
N MET A 554 -4.21 -10.04 -24.94
CA MET A 554 -4.87 -9.63 -23.70
C MET A 554 -6.00 -8.64 -24.00
N TRP A 555 -7.03 -8.67 -23.15
CA TRP A 555 -8.03 -7.59 -23.11
C TRP A 555 -7.36 -6.34 -22.52
N ASN A 556 -6.96 -5.43 -23.41
CA ASN A 556 -6.27 -4.19 -23.10
C ASN A 556 -7.28 -3.05 -22.96
N ASN A 557 -7.70 -2.78 -21.71
CA ASN A 557 -8.52 -1.60 -21.42
C ASN A 557 -7.74 -0.28 -21.48
N GLY A 558 -6.48 -0.28 -21.94
CA GLY A 558 -5.54 0.83 -21.83
C GLY A 558 -5.12 1.01 -20.38
N VAL A 559 -3.82 1.00 -20.12
CA VAL A 559 -3.17 1.02 -18.78
C VAL A 559 -3.61 2.18 -17.88
N MET A 560 -4.36 3.16 -18.43
CA MET A 560 -4.78 4.36 -17.73
C MET A 560 -6.30 4.55 -17.80
N SER A 561 -6.93 4.73 -16.64
CA SER A 561 -8.32 5.19 -16.59
C SER A 561 -8.41 6.60 -17.19
N ALA A 562 -9.55 6.95 -17.79
CA ALA A 562 -9.75 8.30 -18.33
C ALA A 562 -9.52 9.42 -17.28
N HIS A 563 -9.71 9.10 -15.99
CA HIS A 563 -9.43 10.01 -14.87
C HIS A 563 -7.93 10.23 -14.66
N GLN A 564 -7.12 9.17 -14.72
CA GLN A 564 -5.65 9.26 -14.59
C GLN A 564 -5.02 9.98 -15.80
N ALA A 565 -5.60 9.80 -16.99
CA ALA A 565 -5.16 10.43 -18.23
C ALA A 565 -5.43 11.94 -18.27
N GLY A 566 -6.60 12.36 -17.79
CA GLY A 566 -7.01 13.76 -17.75
C GLY A 566 -6.22 14.58 -16.74
N ALA A 567 -5.77 13.96 -15.64
CA ALA A 567 -5.01 14.65 -14.59
C ALA A 567 -3.64 15.16 -15.10
N PHE A 568 -2.98 14.44 -16.01
CA PHE A 568 -1.67 14.84 -16.52
C PHE A 568 -1.70 15.91 -17.63
N GLY A 569 -2.86 16.47 -18.01
CA GLY A 569 -2.94 17.55 -19.02
C GLY A 569 -2.39 17.19 -20.40
N GLY A 570 -2.13 15.91 -20.68
CA GLY A 570 -1.42 15.41 -21.87
C GLY A 570 -1.54 13.90 -22.03
N SER A 571 -2.78 13.41 -22.06
CA SER A 571 -3.16 11.97 -22.04
C SER A 571 -2.47 11.10 -23.09
N GLU A 572 -2.15 11.67 -24.25
CA GLU A 572 -1.72 10.92 -25.44
C GLU A 572 -0.26 10.43 -25.37
N ALA A 573 0.67 11.26 -24.87
CA ALA A 573 2.07 10.87 -24.74
C ALA A 573 2.26 9.82 -23.64
N VAL A 574 1.55 9.98 -22.51
CA VAL A 574 1.52 9.00 -21.42
C VAL A 574 0.95 7.67 -21.92
N GLU A 575 -0.17 7.73 -22.64
CA GLU A 575 -0.83 6.56 -23.18
C GLU A 575 0.08 5.78 -24.14
N LEU A 576 0.77 6.47 -25.05
CA LEU A 576 1.66 5.79 -26.00
C LEU A 576 2.84 5.10 -25.33
N VAL A 577 3.47 5.72 -24.32
CA VAL A 577 4.56 5.08 -23.57
C VAL A 577 4.09 3.81 -22.86
N LEU A 578 2.91 3.85 -22.24
CA LEU A 578 2.35 2.70 -21.55
C LEU A 578 1.91 1.60 -22.52
N VAL A 579 1.26 1.96 -23.62
CA VAL A 579 0.83 1.02 -24.66
C VAL A 579 2.03 0.37 -25.35
N GLU A 580 3.12 1.11 -25.59
CA GLU A 580 4.36 0.55 -26.13
C GLU A 580 5.02 -0.43 -25.16
N ALA A 581 5.08 -0.10 -23.87
CA ALA A 581 5.58 -1.04 -22.85
C ALA A 581 4.73 -2.32 -22.79
N GLU A 582 3.41 -2.20 -22.84
CA GLU A 582 2.48 -3.33 -22.83
C GLU A 582 2.60 -4.19 -24.09
N ILE A 583 2.64 -3.58 -25.29
CA ILE A 583 2.83 -4.31 -26.56
C ILE A 583 4.19 -5.00 -26.59
N ALA A 584 5.25 -4.34 -26.12
CA ALA A 584 6.57 -4.95 -26.05
C ALA A 584 6.60 -6.16 -25.10
N ASP A 585 5.93 -6.08 -23.95
CA ASP A 585 5.80 -7.18 -23.00
C ASP A 585 4.97 -8.33 -23.57
N GLN A 586 3.81 -8.04 -24.16
CA GLN A 586 2.95 -9.02 -24.82
C GLN A 586 3.70 -9.74 -25.96
N ALA A 587 4.39 -8.99 -26.82
CA ALA A 587 5.21 -9.55 -27.89
C ALA A 587 6.32 -10.46 -27.35
N THR A 588 6.97 -10.05 -26.26
CA THR A 588 8.00 -10.85 -25.59
C THR A 588 7.42 -12.19 -25.12
N HIS A 589 6.19 -12.21 -24.61
CA HIS A 589 5.52 -13.43 -24.14
C HIS A 589 4.80 -14.23 -25.25
N GLY A 590 5.07 -13.93 -26.52
CA GLY A 590 4.53 -14.68 -27.66
C GLY A 590 3.08 -14.36 -28.01
N LEU A 591 2.53 -13.25 -27.50
CA LEU A 591 1.21 -12.78 -27.92
C LEU A 591 1.33 -12.14 -29.30
N THR A 592 0.34 -12.42 -30.14
CA THR A 592 0.34 -12.10 -31.57
C THR A 592 -0.81 -11.17 -31.97
N GLY A 593 -1.86 -11.10 -31.17
CA GLY A 593 -3.03 -10.24 -31.34
C GLY A 593 -3.09 -9.11 -30.32
N TYR A 594 -3.87 -8.07 -30.64
CA TYR A 594 -4.12 -6.93 -29.76
C TYR A 594 -5.60 -6.56 -29.74
N GLN A 595 -6.12 -6.21 -28.56
CA GLN A 595 -7.47 -5.68 -28.42
C GLN A 595 -7.45 -4.15 -28.49
N PHE A 596 -7.99 -3.59 -29.58
CA PHE A 596 -8.19 -2.18 -29.76
C PHE A 596 -9.41 -1.69 -28.96
N ARG A 597 -9.30 -0.48 -28.41
CA ARG A 597 -10.46 0.26 -27.92
C ARG A 597 -11.40 0.60 -29.08
N ASP A 598 -12.67 0.82 -28.75
CA ASP A 598 -13.70 1.23 -29.70
C ASP A 598 -13.30 2.44 -30.54
N ALA A 599 -13.62 2.39 -31.83
CA ALA A 599 -13.55 3.53 -32.72
C ALA A 599 -14.74 4.46 -32.45
N TYR A 600 -14.59 5.38 -31.50
CA TYR A 600 -15.65 6.33 -31.14
C TYR A 600 -15.89 7.35 -32.27
N PRO A 601 -17.11 7.44 -32.81
CA PRO A 601 -17.48 8.55 -33.67
C PRO A 601 -17.27 9.90 -32.96
N ILE A 602 -16.64 10.85 -33.65
CA ILE A 602 -16.35 12.20 -33.11
C ILE A 602 -17.51 13.17 -33.35
N LYS A 603 -18.25 12.98 -34.44
CA LYS A 603 -19.43 13.77 -34.81
C LYS A 603 -20.28 13.00 -35.82
N LEU A 604 -21.44 13.57 -36.16
CA LEU A 604 -22.21 13.18 -37.35
C LEU A 604 -21.87 14.13 -38.50
N ASP A 605 -21.89 13.61 -39.73
CA ASP A 605 -21.85 14.42 -40.94
C ASP A 605 -23.24 14.98 -41.31
N GLU A 606 -23.33 15.65 -42.46
CA GLU A 606 -24.57 16.22 -42.98
C GLU A 606 -25.66 15.18 -43.30
N ASN A 607 -25.26 13.93 -43.55
CA ASN A 607 -26.15 12.80 -43.82
C ASN A 607 -26.48 11.99 -42.56
N ARG A 608 -26.08 12.49 -41.38
CA ARG A 608 -26.22 11.81 -40.08
C ARG A 608 -25.45 10.49 -39.99
N LEU A 609 -24.35 10.35 -40.75
CA LEU A 609 -23.41 9.24 -40.63
C LEU A 609 -22.30 9.56 -39.62
N PRO A 610 -21.82 8.57 -38.86
CA PRO A 610 -20.74 8.77 -37.90
C PRO A 610 -19.41 9.02 -38.59
N VAL A 611 -18.76 10.14 -38.26
CA VAL A 611 -17.38 10.43 -38.67
C VAL A 611 -16.42 9.76 -37.69
N LEU A 612 -15.58 8.85 -38.20
CA LEU A 612 -14.63 8.07 -37.41
C LEU A 612 -13.23 8.72 -37.41
N ASP A 613 -12.53 8.64 -36.28
CA ASP A 613 -11.13 9.05 -36.14
C ASP A 613 -10.30 7.86 -35.66
N PHE A 614 -9.38 7.42 -36.50
CA PHE A 614 -8.49 6.29 -36.25
C PHE A 614 -7.07 6.71 -35.90
N SER A 615 -6.79 8.00 -35.69
CA SER A 615 -5.43 8.51 -35.43
C SER A 615 -4.75 7.81 -34.25
N ARG A 616 -5.51 7.49 -33.18
CA ARG A 616 -5.04 6.69 -32.05
C ARG A 616 -4.73 5.25 -32.47
N HIS A 617 -5.63 4.62 -33.21
CA HIS A 617 -5.49 3.24 -33.67
C HIS A 617 -4.30 3.07 -34.63
N ASP A 618 -4.04 4.03 -35.52
CA ASP A 618 -2.89 4.03 -36.42
C ASP A 618 -1.56 4.00 -35.66
N ARG A 619 -1.45 4.78 -34.57
CA ARG A 619 -0.25 4.76 -33.72
C ARG A 619 -0.06 3.44 -33.00
N ILE A 620 -1.14 2.84 -32.51
CA ILE A 620 -1.09 1.51 -31.88
C ILE A 620 -0.65 0.46 -32.92
N ALA A 621 -1.22 0.50 -34.12
CA ALA A 621 -0.83 -0.40 -35.21
C ALA A 621 0.66 -0.25 -35.59
N GLU A 622 1.18 0.98 -35.59
CA GLU A 622 2.61 1.25 -35.79
C GLU A 622 3.47 0.59 -34.69
N VAL A 623 3.09 0.75 -33.42
CA VAL A 623 3.79 0.14 -32.28
C VAL A 623 3.74 -1.39 -32.38
N MET A 624 2.59 -1.98 -32.69
CA MET A 624 2.45 -3.41 -32.92
C MET A 624 3.41 -3.90 -34.00
N ARG A 625 3.50 -3.18 -35.13
CA ARG A 625 4.39 -3.54 -36.23
C ARG A 625 5.86 -3.51 -35.82
N ARG A 626 6.29 -2.50 -35.03
CA ARG A 626 7.66 -2.41 -34.51
C ARG A 626 8.04 -3.60 -33.62
N HIS A 627 7.07 -4.17 -32.91
CA HIS A 627 7.27 -5.32 -32.02
C HIS A 627 6.88 -6.67 -32.64
N GLY A 628 6.54 -6.70 -33.93
CA GLY A 628 6.20 -7.94 -34.64
C GLY A 628 4.83 -8.54 -34.29
N MET A 629 3.95 -7.78 -33.65
CA MET A 629 2.55 -8.15 -33.37
C MET A 629 1.63 -7.77 -34.55
N GLY A 630 0.39 -8.26 -34.51
CA GLY A 630 -0.64 -7.94 -35.52
C GLY A 630 -0.59 -8.81 -36.77
N LYS A 631 0.19 -9.89 -36.74
CA LYS A 631 0.22 -10.91 -37.81
C LYS A 631 -1.05 -11.76 -37.81
N GLU A 632 -1.61 -11.98 -36.62
CA GLU A 632 -2.79 -12.80 -36.39
C GLU A 632 -4.02 -11.94 -36.06
N ILE A 633 -5.07 -12.57 -35.54
CA ILE A 633 -6.35 -11.91 -35.25
C ILE A 633 -6.20 -10.90 -34.11
N SER A 634 -6.56 -9.65 -34.40
CA SER A 634 -6.83 -8.57 -33.46
C SER A 634 -8.33 -8.37 -33.25
N VAL A 635 -8.70 -7.72 -32.15
CA VAL A 635 -10.11 -7.50 -31.77
C VAL A 635 -10.38 -6.01 -31.58
N ILE A 636 -11.56 -5.53 -31.99
CA ILE A 636 -12.03 -4.17 -31.69
C ILE A 636 -13.48 -4.17 -31.21
N GLY A 637 -13.77 -3.47 -30.12
CA GLY A 637 -15.13 -3.30 -29.60
C GLY A 637 -15.93 -2.22 -30.35
N VAL A 638 -17.26 -2.33 -30.32
CA VAL A 638 -18.18 -1.28 -30.83
C VAL A 638 -19.29 -0.87 -29.85
N LEU A 639 -19.37 -1.53 -28.70
CA LEU A 639 -20.42 -1.30 -27.70
C LEU A 639 -20.40 0.10 -27.12
N GLY A 640 -19.21 0.62 -26.81
CA GLY A 640 -19.02 1.98 -26.35
C GLY A 640 -19.38 2.99 -27.43
N ALA A 641 -18.98 2.75 -28.68
CA ALA A 641 -19.36 3.59 -29.81
C ALA A 641 -20.89 3.66 -30.00
N VAL A 642 -21.59 2.53 -29.85
CA VAL A 642 -23.06 2.47 -29.91
C VAL A 642 -23.70 3.19 -28.72
N ASN A 643 -23.40 2.76 -27.50
CA ASN A 643 -24.08 3.20 -26.28
C ASN A 643 -23.77 4.65 -25.90
N TYR A 644 -22.52 5.09 -26.10
CA TYR A 644 -22.07 6.43 -25.68
C TYR A 644 -22.05 7.47 -26.81
N ARG A 645 -22.28 7.06 -28.07
CA ARG A 645 -22.41 8.00 -29.20
C ARG A 645 -23.75 7.85 -29.92
N LEU A 646 -23.94 6.80 -30.71
CA LEU A 646 -25.09 6.71 -31.62
C LEU A 646 -26.43 6.88 -30.88
N MET A 647 -26.61 6.15 -29.78
CA MET A 647 -27.83 6.26 -28.97
C MET A 647 -27.96 7.62 -28.27
N ARG A 648 -26.84 8.21 -27.80
CA ARG A 648 -26.84 9.54 -27.17
C ARG A 648 -27.09 10.68 -28.16
N TRP A 649 -26.83 10.47 -29.44
CA TRP A 649 -27.20 11.39 -30.53
C TRP A 649 -28.66 11.21 -30.99
N GLY A 650 -29.45 10.44 -30.25
CA GLY A 650 -30.89 10.29 -30.45
C GLY A 650 -31.28 9.17 -31.42
N MET A 651 -30.31 8.38 -31.91
CA MET A 651 -30.62 7.24 -32.77
C MET A 651 -31.22 6.11 -31.93
N LYS A 652 -32.50 5.78 -32.19
CA LYS A 652 -33.15 4.64 -31.55
C LYS A 652 -32.50 3.35 -32.04
N GLU A 653 -32.05 2.50 -31.13
CA GLU A 653 -31.48 1.19 -31.43
C GLU A 653 -32.39 0.39 -32.39
N PHE A 654 -31.79 -0.24 -33.40
CA PHE A 654 -32.45 -0.99 -34.48
C PHE A 654 -33.39 -0.20 -35.41
N SER A 655 -33.47 1.14 -35.31
CA SER A 655 -34.15 1.97 -36.32
C SER A 655 -33.40 1.95 -37.66
N ALA A 656 -34.07 2.35 -38.75
CA ALA A 656 -33.42 2.44 -40.07
C ALA A 656 -32.18 3.37 -40.04
N GLU A 657 -32.31 4.52 -39.38
CA GLU A 657 -31.21 5.46 -39.17
C GLU A 657 -30.05 4.83 -38.39
N PHE A 658 -30.36 4.15 -37.27
CA PHE A 658 -29.36 3.43 -36.48
C PHE A 658 -28.65 2.36 -37.30
N ASN A 659 -29.40 1.53 -38.03
CA ASN A 659 -28.82 0.44 -38.83
C ASN A 659 -27.89 0.98 -39.91
N THR A 660 -28.25 2.10 -40.56
CA THR A 660 -27.40 2.77 -41.53
C THR A 660 -26.13 3.32 -40.88
N ALA A 661 -26.24 4.05 -39.77
CA ALA A 661 -25.09 4.59 -39.05
C ALA A 661 -24.18 3.50 -38.48
N TYR A 662 -24.77 2.44 -37.90
CA TYR A 662 -24.04 1.31 -37.34
C TYR A 662 -23.31 0.52 -38.43
N LYS A 663 -23.95 0.29 -39.58
CA LYS A 663 -23.28 -0.32 -40.73
C LYS A 663 -22.10 0.54 -41.21
N HIS A 664 -22.28 1.85 -41.32
CA HIS A 664 -21.19 2.77 -41.72
C HIS A 664 -20.02 2.74 -40.73
N LEU A 665 -20.29 2.67 -39.43
CA LEU A 665 -19.28 2.47 -38.40
C LEU A 665 -18.48 1.17 -38.62
N LEU A 666 -19.18 0.05 -38.85
CA LEU A 666 -18.54 -1.25 -39.09
C LEU A 666 -17.70 -1.26 -40.36
N GLU A 667 -18.21 -0.71 -41.47
CA GLU A 667 -17.49 -0.58 -42.74
C GLU A 667 -16.20 0.24 -42.55
N GLY A 668 -16.29 1.38 -41.85
CA GLY A 668 -15.11 2.20 -41.58
C GLY A 668 -14.04 1.50 -40.73
N ILE A 669 -14.43 0.63 -39.81
CA ILE A 669 -13.50 -0.21 -39.02
C ILE A 669 -12.82 -1.25 -39.91
N VAL A 670 -13.58 -1.93 -40.77
CA VAL A 670 -13.04 -2.93 -41.71
C VAL A 670 -12.07 -2.28 -42.68
N ASP A 671 -12.47 -1.15 -43.30
CA ASP A 671 -11.62 -0.39 -44.22
C ASP A 671 -10.33 0.12 -43.55
N TRP A 672 -10.41 0.52 -42.28
CA TRP A 672 -9.23 0.91 -41.52
C TRP A 672 -8.29 -0.27 -41.24
N ALA A 673 -8.83 -1.42 -40.85
CA ALA A 673 -8.05 -2.63 -40.57
C ALA A 673 -7.36 -3.15 -41.84
N GLU A 674 -8.06 -3.21 -42.97
CA GLU A 674 -7.51 -3.64 -44.27
C GLU A 674 -6.36 -2.73 -44.72
N ARG A 675 -6.51 -1.40 -44.61
CA ARG A 675 -5.45 -0.44 -44.94
C ARG A 675 -4.21 -0.59 -44.08
N ASN A 676 -4.35 -1.09 -42.86
CA ASN A 676 -3.25 -1.33 -41.93
C ASN A 676 -2.73 -2.79 -41.98
N GLY A 677 -3.30 -3.65 -42.84
CA GLY A 677 -2.91 -5.05 -42.97
C GLY A 677 -3.23 -5.89 -41.73
N LEU A 678 -4.29 -5.54 -40.99
CA LEU A 678 -4.68 -6.22 -39.75
C LEU A 678 -5.86 -7.17 -40.01
N ASN A 679 -5.74 -8.39 -39.50
CA ASN A 679 -6.88 -9.30 -39.40
C ASN A 679 -7.72 -8.90 -38.18
N MET A 680 -8.94 -8.41 -38.40
CA MET A 680 -9.77 -7.82 -37.34
C MET A 680 -11.06 -8.59 -37.11
N VAL A 681 -11.35 -8.92 -35.85
CA VAL A 681 -12.67 -9.35 -35.38
C VAL A 681 -13.34 -8.18 -34.68
N VAL A 682 -14.55 -7.84 -35.12
CA VAL A 682 -15.36 -6.83 -34.46
C VAL A 682 -16.19 -7.49 -33.35
N TYR A 683 -15.95 -7.06 -32.11
CA TYR A 683 -16.66 -7.52 -30.93
C TYR A 683 -17.96 -6.73 -30.75
N LEU A 684 -19.07 -7.33 -31.18
CA LEU A 684 -20.37 -6.67 -31.34
C LEU A 684 -21.20 -6.59 -30.05
N VAL A 685 -21.02 -7.56 -29.13
CA VAL A 685 -21.86 -7.70 -27.94
C VAL A 685 -21.09 -8.33 -26.78
N ASP A 686 -21.43 -7.92 -25.56
CA ASP A 686 -20.90 -8.43 -24.31
C ASP A 686 -22.06 -8.99 -23.47
N GLU A 687 -21.90 -10.21 -22.97
CA GLU A 687 -22.89 -10.97 -22.20
C GLU A 687 -24.35 -10.79 -22.71
N PRO A 688 -24.67 -11.11 -23.99
CA PRO A 688 -26.00 -10.88 -24.54
C PRO A 688 -27.05 -11.65 -23.73
N ARG A 689 -28.04 -10.93 -23.20
CA ARG A 689 -29.23 -11.59 -22.66
C ARG A 689 -30.05 -12.12 -23.81
N GLU A 690 -30.43 -13.39 -23.73
CA GLU A 690 -31.45 -13.95 -24.60
C GLU A 690 -32.71 -13.08 -24.53
N ARG A 691 -33.13 -12.57 -25.68
CA ARG A 691 -34.41 -11.89 -25.87
C ARG A 691 -35.18 -12.71 -26.91
N ASP A 692 -36.47 -12.89 -26.70
CA ASP A 692 -37.41 -13.58 -27.62
C ASP A 692 -37.69 -12.75 -28.89
N ILE A 693 -36.63 -12.28 -29.56
CA ILE A 693 -36.71 -11.39 -30.73
C ILE A 693 -36.11 -12.00 -32.00
N GLN A 694 -35.38 -13.12 -31.90
CA GLN A 694 -34.67 -13.72 -33.04
C GLN A 694 -34.71 -15.26 -32.93
N ASP A 695 -35.31 -15.93 -33.91
CA ASP A 695 -35.55 -17.40 -33.92
C ASP A 695 -34.27 -18.25 -33.97
N TRP A 696 -33.12 -17.66 -34.33
CA TRP A 696 -31.83 -18.36 -34.37
C TRP A 696 -31.10 -18.36 -33.02
N ASN A 697 -31.55 -17.57 -32.04
CA ASN A 697 -30.98 -17.52 -30.71
C ASN A 697 -31.56 -18.70 -29.90
N ARG A 698 -30.78 -19.77 -29.77
CA ARG A 698 -31.27 -21.11 -29.41
C ARG A 698 -31.94 -21.19 -28.03
N ASN A 699 -33.07 -21.90 -28.03
CA ASN A 699 -33.74 -22.64 -26.96
C ASN A 699 -33.13 -22.58 -25.53
N ARG A 700 -33.69 -21.69 -24.70
CA ARG A 700 -33.43 -21.51 -23.26
C ARG A 700 -33.55 -22.78 -22.40
N VAL A 701 -34.19 -23.83 -22.93
CA VAL A 701 -34.42 -25.11 -22.23
C VAL A 701 -33.14 -25.97 -22.14
N ASP A 702 -32.19 -25.76 -23.05
CA ASP A 702 -30.96 -26.57 -23.14
C ASP A 702 -29.73 -25.87 -22.50
N SER A 703 -29.78 -24.56 -22.24
CA SER A 703 -28.65 -23.75 -21.79
C SER A 703 -28.52 -23.59 -20.27
N ILE A 704 -29.50 -24.03 -19.48
CA ILE A 704 -29.40 -24.10 -18.01
C ILE A 704 -29.79 -25.51 -17.54
N LYS A 705 -28.77 -26.32 -17.24
CA LYS A 705 -28.86 -27.45 -16.30
C LYS A 705 -27.74 -27.33 -15.27
#